data_AF-A0A936XF70-F1
#
_entry.id   AF-A0A936XF70-F1
#
_cell.length_a   1.000
_cell.length_b   1.000
_cell.length_c   1.000
_cell.angle_alpha   90.00
_cell.angle_beta   90.00
_cell.angle_gamma   90.00
#
_symmetry.space_group_name_H-M   'P 1'
#
loop_
_entity.id
_entity.type
_entity.pdbx_description
1 polymer ?
#
loop_
_entity_poly.entity_id
_entity_poly.type
_entity_poly.pdbx_seq_one_letter_code
_entity_poly.pdbx_strand_id
1 'polypeptide(L)'
;MVTVLRTSPDHDLAMTYLAAALKHHKQAAIARHLGVDARTVRRWEVRQSVPRHYIFGLQRLLPLDLPVEGEASFRFIDLFAGIGGIRRAFEDIGGRCVFTSEWDSYAQKTYAENFPGGHAINGDITQIDAAEIPDHDLLLAGFPCQPFSIAGVSMKNALGRAHGFACETQGTLFFDVARIIDAKRPRAFLLENVKNLVSHDKGRTFDVICGTLRDELGYHIHTRVIDGAHFVPQHRERILIVGFREAAAFDFDALPLPAKGTHRLAEILHKTDGSEPQLPWDGERFFNHAARCVDPRYTLTDKLWSYLQAYAAKHRAAGNGFGFGLVYPDSVTRTLSARYYKDGSEILVYQGEGVNPRRLTPRECTRLMGFPDSFRIPVSDTRAYQLFSQAAVVPMIEAAAKLMVSSLTQKEEVTTASVLTLPKDIMSSDRWTKEQLKVAFHLYCQLPFGKLHSRNPEIIELAKLIGRTPSAVAMKLVNFASLDPAITGTGRRGLGNASALDRIIWEEFHADWEGLALECEQLRQQLGATTAISAEDEQVLERLLIPGDYTGETRRVVTEQRIKQHFFRRAVLSSYRGRCCMSGLSEPRLLIASHIVPWSKDKANRLNPSNGLCLSALHDRAFDKGLISLTEDWRIVVSVELRKREETFVKQVLLPLEGQQIELPERFLPDHAFLVRHQQEVFLDSLST
;
A
#
# COMPACT_ATOMS: atom_id res chain seq x y z
N MET A 1 20.48 -42.70 -1.26
CA MET A 1 19.50 -43.22 -2.24
C MET A 1 18.24 -42.38 -2.11
N VAL A 2 18.01 -41.48 -3.06
CA VAL A 2 16.83 -40.60 -3.10
C VAL A 2 15.60 -41.46 -3.38
N THR A 3 14.57 -41.38 -2.53
CA THR A 3 13.34 -42.16 -2.69
C THR A 3 12.36 -41.37 -3.55
N VAL A 4 12.21 -41.73 -4.81
CA VAL A 4 11.22 -41.15 -5.72
C VAL A 4 9.85 -41.76 -5.42
N LEU A 5 8.87 -40.95 -5.04
CA LEU A 5 7.51 -41.41 -4.73
C LEU A 5 6.55 -41.01 -5.84
N ARG A 6 5.89 -42.00 -6.45
CA ARG A 6 4.85 -41.81 -7.46
C ARG A 6 3.48 -41.75 -6.78
N THR A 7 2.67 -40.75 -7.10
CA THR A 7 1.31 -40.58 -6.58
C THR A 7 0.30 -41.34 -7.45
N SER A 8 -0.02 -42.58 -7.05
CA SER A 8 -1.20 -43.33 -7.50
C SER A 8 -2.20 -43.42 -6.35
N PRO A 9 -3.53 -43.54 -6.58
CA PRO A 9 -4.51 -43.60 -5.50
C PRO A 9 -4.46 -44.98 -4.83
N ASP A 10 -3.54 -45.15 -3.87
CA ASP A 10 -3.33 -46.45 -3.24
C ASP A 10 -3.43 -46.36 -1.71
N HIS A 11 -4.04 -47.39 -1.11
CA HIS A 11 -4.19 -47.57 0.33
C HIS A 11 -2.86 -47.69 1.10
N ASP A 12 -1.73 -47.58 0.39
CA ASP A 12 -0.37 -47.87 0.85
C ASP A 12 0.48 -46.62 1.14
N LEU A 13 -0.03 -45.39 0.93
CA LEU A 13 0.79 -44.17 1.11
C LEU A 13 1.23 -43.96 2.57
N ALA A 14 0.32 -44.19 3.53
CA ALA A 14 0.63 -44.11 4.96
C ALA A 14 1.70 -45.13 5.38
N MET A 15 1.60 -46.33 4.82
CA MET A 15 2.55 -47.42 5.05
C MET A 15 3.89 -47.14 4.37
N THR A 16 3.87 -46.52 3.20
CA THR A 16 5.07 -46.09 2.47
C THR A 16 5.83 -45.02 3.25
N TYR A 17 5.15 -43.99 3.75
CA TYR A 17 5.77 -42.97 4.60
C TYR A 17 6.23 -43.54 5.93
N LEU A 18 5.47 -44.45 6.55
CA LEU A 18 5.94 -45.13 7.76
C LEU A 18 7.22 -45.92 7.51
N ALA A 19 7.26 -46.71 6.44
CA ALA A 19 8.43 -47.50 6.06
C ALA A 19 9.64 -46.61 5.77
N ALA A 20 9.43 -45.46 5.10
CA ALA A 20 10.49 -44.50 4.83
C ALA A 20 10.95 -43.78 6.11
N ALA A 21 10.05 -43.38 7.02
CA ALA A 21 10.40 -42.75 8.29
C ALA A 21 11.19 -43.69 9.20
N LEU A 22 10.85 -44.98 9.21
CA LEU A 22 11.56 -46.02 9.97
C LEU A 22 13.00 -46.24 9.49
N LYS A 23 13.37 -45.82 8.28
CA LYS A 23 14.77 -45.85 7.80
C LYS A 23 15.64 -44.79 8.50
N HIS A 24 15.04 -43.71 8.99
CA HIS A 24 15.76 -42.54 9.51
C HIS A 24 15.51 -42.30 11.01
N HIS A 25 14.38 -42.79 11.55
CA HIS A 25 13.96 -42.57 12.92
C HIS A 25 13.58 -43.88 13.61
N LYS A 26 13.97 -44.02 14.89
CA LYS A 26 13.51 -45.14 15.73
C LYS A 26 12.01 -45.03 16.00
N GLN A 27 11.33 -46.17 16.17
CA GLN A 27 9.88 -46.22 16.50
C GLN A 27 9.48 -45.26 17.62
N ALA A 28 10.29 -45.15 18.68
CA ALA A 28 10.02 -44.26 19.81
C ALA A 28 10.05 -42.76 19.44
N ALA A 29 10.91 -42.36 18.50
CA ALA A 29 10.98 -40.99 18.01
C ALA A 29 9.79 -40.66 17.09
N ILE A 30 9.41 -41.61 16.23
CA ILE A 30 8.21 -41.52 15.39
C ILE A 30 6.96 -41.41 16.28
N ALA A 31 6.85 -42.26 17.30
CA ALA A 31 5.75 -42.26 18.25
C ALA A 31 5.60 -40.92 18.97
N ARG A 32 6.73 -40.36 19.44
CA ARG A 32 6.79 -39.04 20.07
C ARG A 32 6.35 -37.92 19.11
N HIS A 33 6.83 -37.93 17.86
CA HIS A 33 6.46 -36.94 16.86
C HIS A 33 4.97 -36.98 16.50
N LEU A 34 4.39 -38.18 16.45
CA LEU A 34 2.98 -38.39 16.11
C LEU A 34 2.02 -38.28 17.30
N GLY A 35 2.53 -38.13 18.52
CA GLY A 35 1.71 -38.11 19.74
C GLY A 35 1.01 -39.46 20.01
N VAL A 36 1.65 -40.58 19.68
CA VAL A 36 1.13 -41.94 19.92
C VAL A 36 2.09 -42.78 20.74
N ASP A 37 1.61 -43.92 21.25
CA ASP A 37 2.46 -44.91 21.93
C ASP A 37 3.35 -45.69 20.94
N ALA A 38 4.56 -46.07 21.36
CA ALA A 38 5.49 -46.83 20.54
C ALA A 38 4.92 -48.20 20.09
N ARG A 39 4.06 -48.83 20.89
CA ARG A 39 3.35 -50.06 20.50
C ARG A 39 2.39 -49.81 19.34
N THR A 40 1.83 -48.62 19.22
CA THR A 40 0.96 -48.26 18.09
C THR A 40 1.76 -48.18 16.79
N VAL A 41 2.96 -47.59 16.82
CA VAL A 41 3.88 -47.58 15.67
C VAL A 41 4.31 -49.00 15.29
N ARG A 42 4.65 -49.84 16.29
CA ARG A 42 4.97 -51.26 16.06
C ARG A 42 3.82 -52.02 15.39
N ARG A 43 2.56 -51.80 15.84
CA ARG A 43 1.37 -52.40 15.22
C ARG A 43 1.19 -51.99 13.76
N TRP A 44 1.53 -50.75 13.41
CA TRP A 44 1.52 -50.30 12.02
C TRP A 44 2.62 -50.99 11.21
N GLU A 45 3.85 -51.08 11.73
CA GLU A 45 4.97 -51.72 11.06
C GLU A 45 4.69 -53.19 10.72
N VAL A 46 4.09 -53.95 11.65
CA VAL A 46 3.68 -55.35 11.40
C VAL A 46 2.33 -55.48 10.68
N ARG A 47 1.80 -54.38 10.12
CA ARG A 47 0.54 -54.32 9.35
C ARG A 47 -0.71 -54.83 10.09
N GLN A 48 -0.72 -54.79 11.42
CA GLN A 48 -1.92 -55.08 12.22
C GLN A 48 -2.96 -53.94 12.15
N SER A 49 -2.54 -52.72 11.76
CA SER A 49 -3.42 -51.58 11.48
C SER A 49 -2.71 -50.58 10.56
N VAL A 50 -3.43 -49.65 9.94
CA VAL A 50 -2.86 -48.69 8.96
C VAL A 50 -2.91 -47.25 9.51
N PRO A 51 -1.81 -46.49 9.48
CA PRO A 51 -1.74 -45.12 10.01
C PRO A 51 -2.38 -44.08 9.07
N ARG A 52 -3.59 -44.32 8.56
CA ARG A 52 -4.25 -43.45 7.55
C ARG A 52 -4.35 -41.98 7.98
N HIS A 53 -4.57 -41.73 9.27
CA HIS A 53 -4.69 -40.39 9.84
C HIS A 53 -3.33 -39.71 10.10
N TYR A 54 -2.24 -40.46 10.05
CA TYR A 54 -0.88 -40.00 10.39
C TYR A 54 0.03 -39.87 9.16
N ILE A 55 -0.51 -39.98 7.95
CA ILE A 55 0.22 -39.79 6.68
C ILE A 55 1.12 -38.55 6.75
N PHE A 56 0.57 -37.42 7.18
CA PHE A 56 1.30 -36.16 7.26
C PHE A 56 2.40 -36.12 8.33
N GLY A 57 2.12 -36.62 9.54
CA GLY A 57 3.14 -36.69 10.58
C GLY A 57 4.26 -37.67 10.19
N LEU A 58 3.95 -38.71 9.44
CA LEU A 58 4.94 -39.64 8.90
C LEU A 58 5.75 -39.00 7.76
N GLN A 59 5.11 -38.19 6.91
CA GLN A 59 5.77 -37.44 5.85
C GLN A 59 6.79 -36.43 6.40
N ARG A 60 6.49 -35.77 7.54
CA ARG A 60 7.42 -34.83 8.21
C ARG A 60 8.69 -35.47 8.77
N LEU A 61 8.65 -36.79 8.96
CA LEU A 61 9.79 -37.58 9.42
C LEU A 61 10.65 -38.11 8.27
N LEU A 62 10.32 -37.76 7.02
CA LEU A 62 11.12 -38.12 5.88
C LEU A 62 12.19 -37.04 5.66
N PRO A 63 13.44 -37.42 5.35
CA PRO A 63 14.40 -36.49 4.80
C PRO A 63 13.93 -36.14 3.38
N LEU A 64 13.03 -35.16 3.30
CA LEU A 64 12.64 -34.55 2.04
C LEU A 64 13.79 -33.61 1.65
N ASP A 65 14.80 -34.18 1.00
CA ASP A 65 15.58 -33.38 0.06
C ASP A 65 14.60 -32.90 -1.01
N LEU A 66 14.65 -31.60 -1.32
CA LEU A 66 13.79 -30.99 -2.33
C LEU A 66 13.86 -31.82 -3.63
N PRO A 67 12.78 -32.46 -4.11
CA PRO A 67 12.73 -32.89 -5.48
C PRO A 67 12.39 -31.63 -6.30
N VAL A 68 13.43 -30.86 -6.64
CA VAL A 68 13.32 -29.65 -7.44
C VAL A 68 13.26 -30.03 -8.91
N GLU A 69 12.07 -30.23 -9.47
CA GLU A 69 11.91 -30.21 -10.93
C GLU A 69 11.23 -28.89 -11.34
N GLY A 70 11.90 -28.13 -12.21
CA GLY A 70 11.44 -26.87 -12.81
C GLY A 70 12.34 -25.65 -12.52
N GLU A 71 12.42 -24.70 -13.46
CA GLU A 71 12.98 -23.36 -13.21
C GLU A 71 11.92 -22.49 -12.51
N ALA A 72 12.29 -21.82 -11.41
CA ALA A 72 11.43 -20.85 -10.72
C ALA A 72 12.05 -19.46 -10.85
N SER A 73 11.22 -18.43 -11.05
CA SER A 73 11.68 -17.06 -11.31
C SER A 73 12.31 -16.40 -10.07
N PHE A 74 11.90 -16.81 -8.87
CA PHE A 74 12.45 -16.36 -7.58
C PHE A 74 12.13 -17.35 -6.47
N ARG A 75 12.89 -17.28 -5.37
CA ARG A 75 12.70 -18.08 -4.14
C ARG A 75 12.09 -17.23 -3.04
N PHE A 76 11.18 -17.78 -2.25
CA PHE A 76 10.61 -17.08 -1.10
C PHE A 76 10.43 -17.97 0.12
N ILE A 77 10.29 -17.35 1.29
CA ILE A 77 9.92 -18.02 2.54
C ILE A 77 8.57 -17.53 3.04
N ASP A 78 7.87 -18.36 3.82
CA ASP A 78 6.50 -18.14 4.27
C ASP A 78 6.42 -18.31 5.80
N LEU A 79 6.47 -17.20 6.53
CA LEU A 79 6.45 -17.15 8.00
C LEU A 79 5.03 -16.86 8.50
N PHE A 80 4.64 -17.52 9.60
CA PHE A 80 3.26 -17.46 10.11
C PHE A 80 2.26 -17.83 9.01
N ALA A 81 2.59 -18.89 8.29
CA ALA A 81 2.00 -19.22 6.99
C ALA A 81 0.49 -19.50 7.04
N GLY A 82 -0.03 -19.89 8.20
CA GLY A 82 -1.39 -20.34 8.39
C GLY A 82 -1.72 -21.46 7.41
N ILE A 83 -2.70 -21.21 6.55
CA ILE A 83 -3.13 -22.15 5.50
C ILE A 83 -2.58 -21.80 4.10
N GLY A 84 -1.57 -20.93 4.03
CA GLY A 84 -0.82 -20.62 2.81
C GLY A 84 -1.50 -19.63 1.86
N GLY A 85 -2.33 -18.74 2.39
CA GLY A 85 -2.98 -17.69 1.58
C GLY A 85 -1.99 -16.75 0.91
N ILE A 86 -0.93 -16.36 1.62
CA ILE A 86 0.13 -15.50 1.08
C ILE A 86 1.01 -16.30 0.11
N ARG A 87 1.44 -17.51 0.47
CA ARG A 87 2.18 -18.41 -0.43
C ARG A 87 1.50 -18.59 -1.78
N ARG A 88 0.19 -18.88 -1.79
CA ARG A 88 -0.55 -19.17 -3.02
C ARG A 88 -0.39 -18.05 -4.05
N ALA A 89 -0.55 -16.80 -3.60
CA ALA A 89 -0.40 -15.62 -4.43
C ALA A 89 0.99 -15.48 -5.08
N PHE A 90 2.06 -15.94 -4.40
CA PHE A 90 3.43 -15.87 -4.94
C PHE A 90 3.80 -17.09 -5.79
N GLU A 91 3.24 -18.28 -5.52
CA GLU A 91 3.41 -19.45 -6.41
C GLU A 91 2.70 -19.24 -7.76
N ASP A 92 1.51 -18.64 -7.76
CA ASP A 92 0.72 -18.38 -8.96
C ASP A 92 1.43 -17.43 -9.95
N ILE A 93 2.48 -16.70 -9.50
CA ILE A 93 3.30 -15.81 -10.33
C ILE A 93 4.75 -16.33 -10.54
N GLY A 94 4.98 -17.63 -10.32
CA GLY A 94 6.26 -18.29 -10.63
C GLY A 94 7.30 -18.29 -9.50
N GLY A 95 6.88 -17.94 -8.27
CA GLY A 95 7.71 -18.04 -7.08
C GLY A 95 7.80 -19.47 -6.55
N ARG A 96 8.94 -19.80 -5.91
CA ARG A 96 9.14 -21.06 -5.21
C ARG A 96 9.26 -20.85 -3.71
N CYS A 97 8.37 -21.45 -2.93
CA CYS A 97 8.51 -21.49 -1.48
C CYS A 97 9.63 -22.47 -1.08
N VAL A 98 10.65 -21.99 -0.34
CA VAL A 98 11.81 -22.81 0.09
C VAL A 98 11.88 -23.00 1.61
N PHE A 99 11.07 -22.27 2.37
CA PHE A 99 10.93 -22.43 3.81
C PHE A 99 9.55 -21.98 4.28
N THR A 100 8.99 -22.70 5.24
CA THR A 100 7.68 -22.40 5.84
C THR A 100 7.78 -22.54 7.35
N SER A 101 7.22 -21.57 8.09
CA SER A 101 7.02 -21.68 9.54
C SER A 101 5.55 -21.45 9.89
N GLU A 102 4.96 -22.41 10.58
CA GLU A 102 3.59 -22.35 11.08
C GLU A 102 3.50 -23.19 12.35
N TRP A 103 3.01 -22.63 13.45
CA TRP A 103 2.98 -23.29 14.76
C TRP A 103 1.70 -24.11 15.00
N ASP A 104 0.55 -23.74 14.41
CA ASP A 104 -0.72 -24.40 14.64
C ASP A 104 -0.82 -25.71 13.85
N SER A 105 -0.99 -26.82 14.58
CA SER A 105 -1.03 -28.16 13.97
C SER A 105 -2.18 -28.36 12.96
N TYR A 106 -3.31 -27.65 13.11
CA TYR A 106 -4.43 -27.75 12.16
C TYR A 106 -4.18 -26.93 10.89
N ALA A 107 -3.52 -25.78 11.03
CA ALA A 107 -3.02 -24.97 9.92
C ALA A 107 -1.99 -25.77 9.13
N GLN A 108 -0.98 -26.35 9.79
CA GLN A 108 0.03 -27.22 9.17
C GLN A 108 -0.62 -28.38 8.39
N LYS A 109 -1.64 -29.04 8.96
CA LYS A 109 -2.37 -30.12 8.30
C LYS A 109 -3.06 -29.64 7.02
N THR A 110 -3.75 -28.50 7.10
CA THR A 110 -4.46 -27.91 5.96
C THR A 110 -3.49 -27.44 4.89
N TYR A 111 -2.37 -26.82 5.29
CA TYR A 111 -1.30 -26.39 4.41
C TYR A 111 -0.69 -27.57 3.65
N ALA A 112 -0.29 -28.63 4.35
CA ALA A 112 0.35 -29.81 3.74
C ALA A 112 -0.54 -30.51 2.69
N GLU A 113 -1.86 -30.53 2.91
CA GLU A 113 -2.83 -31.11 1.96
C GLU A 113 -2.94 -30.27 0.67
N ASN A 114 -2.68 -28.97 0.73
CA ASN A 114 -2.84 -28.04 -0.38
C ASN A 114 -1.55 -27.67 -1.11
N PHE A 115 -0.39 -27.95 -0.50
CA PHE A 115 0.93 -27.71 -1.08
C PHE A 115 1.77 -29.01 -1.08
N PRO A 116 1.33 -30.07 -1.78
CA PRO A 116 2.06 -31.34 -1.85
C PRO A 116 3.39 -31.16 -2.59
N GLY A 117 4.46 -31.82 -2.12
CA GLY A 117 5.78 -31.78 -2.76
C GLY A 117 6.69 -30.63 -2.30
N GLY A 118 6.34 -29.92 -1.23
CA GLY A 118 7.19 -28.90 -0.61
C GLY A 118 8.25 -29.45 0.36
N HIS A 119 8.95 -28.52 1.01
CA HIS A 119 9.85 -28.76 2.15
C HIS A 119 9.07 -28.98 3.47
N ALA A 120 9.80 -29.33 4.53
CA ALA A 120 9.22 -29.50 5.86
C ALA A 120 8.57 -28.20 6.38
N ILE A 121 7.36 -28.29 6.92
CA ILE A 121 6.72 -27.18 7.63
C ILE A 121 7.34 -27.09 9.02
N ASN A 122 8.04 -25.99 9.29
CA ASN A 122 8.70 -25.76 10.57
C ASN A 122 7.68 -25.20 11.58
N GLY A 123 7.88 -25.49 12.86
CA GLY A 123 6.95 -25.14 13.92
C GLY A 123 7.12 -23.69 14.41
N ASP A 124 7.41 -23.58 15.70
CA ASP A 124 7.62 -22.32 16.41
C ASP A 124 8.89 -21.61 15.90
N ILE A 125 8.71 -20.45 15.24
CA ILE A 125 9.81 -19.67 14.64
C ILE A 125 10.81 -19.13 15.67
N THR A 126 10.38 -18.99 16.94
CA THR A 126 11.25 -18.51 18.04
C THR A 126 12.35 -19.51 18.39
N GLN A 127 12.19 -20.77 17.99
CA GLN A 127 13.12 -21.87 18.26
C GLN A 127 14.05 -22.16 17.07
N ILE A 128 13.92 -21.43 15.97
CA ILE A 128 14.67 -21.66 14.73
C ILE A 128 15.74 -20.60 14.59
N ASP A 129 17.00 -21.03 14.53
CA ASP A 129 18.11 -20.15 14.23
C ASP A 129 17.94 -19.59 12.80
N ALA A 130 18.14 -18.28 12.64
CA ALA A 130 18.01 -17.65 11.34
C ALA A 130 19.04 -18.21 10.35
N ALA A 131 20.19 -18.70 10.81
CA ALA A 131 21.21 -19.33 9.97
C ALA A 131 20.69 -20.59 9.26
N GLU A 132 19.78 -21.35 9.89
CA GLU A 132 19.21 -22.60 9.36
C GLU A 132 18.17 -22.37 8.24
N ILE A 133 17.67 -21.14 8.11
CA ILE A 133 16.69 -20.79 7.07
C ILE A 133 17.41 -20.69 5.71
N PRO A 134 16.95 -21.36 4.64
CA PRO A 134 17.58 -21.26 3.32
C PRO A 134 17.62 -19.82 2.78
N ASP A 135 18.62 -19.52 1.95
CA ASP A 135 18.67 -18.24 1.22
C ASP A 135 17.46 -18.11 0.28
N HIS A 136 16.97 -16.88 0.17
CA HIS A 136 15.73 -16.56 -0.54
C HIS A 136 15.73 -15.12 -1.04
N ASP A 137 14.99 -14.87 -2.12
CA ASP A 137 14.81 -13.52 -2.67
C ASP A 137 13.78 -12.73 -1.87
N LEU A 138 12.70 -13.41 -1.43
CA LEU A 138 11.55 -12.78 -0.80
C LEU A 138 11.20 -13.39 0.55
N LEU A 139 10.86 -12.54 1.52
CA LEU A 139 10.30 -12.97 2.81
C LEU A 139 8.83 -12.57 2.91
N LEU A 140 7.96 -13.52 3.22
CA LEU A 140 6.53 -13.30 3.41
C LEU A 140 6.17 -13.57 4.87
N ALA A 141 5.40 -12.70 5.52
CA ALA A 141 5.00 -12.90 6.92
C ALA A 141 3.64 -12.28 7.29
N GLY A 142 2.73 -13.08 7.83
CA GLY A 142 1.48 -12.62 8.46
C GLY A 142 1.56 -12.63 9.99
N PHE A 143 2.42 -11.81 10.58
CA PHE A 143 2.72 -11.88 12.01
C PHE A 143 1.59 -11.28 12.87
N PRO A 144 1.35 -11.81 14.09
CA PRO A 144 0.27 -11.31 14.94
C PRO A 144 0.55 -9.91 15.51
N CYS A 145 -0.49 -9.09 15.67
CA CYS A 145 -0.40 -7.75 16.26
C CYS A 145 -0.23 -7.84 17.80
N GLN A 146 0.94 -7.48 18.32
CA GLN A 146 1.27 -7.48 19.76
C GLN A 146 1.80 -6.09 20.19
N PRO A 147 1.42 -5.57 21.37
CA PRO A 147 1.97 -4.30 21.89
C PRO A 147 3.44 -4.45 22.32
N PHE A 148 4.23 -3.39 22.15
CA PHE A 148 5.58 -3.31 22.71
C PHE A 148 5.53 -2.74 24.14
N SER A 149 6.15 -3.43 25.12
CA SER A 149 6.09 -3.02 26.53
C SER A 149 6.89 -1.74 26.80
N ILE A 150 6.23 -0.74 27.38
CA ILE A 150 6.80 0.58 27.75
C ILE A 150 7.91 0.46 28.80
N ALA A 151 7.77 -0.48 29.75
CA ALA A 151 8.72 -0.64 30.87
C ALA A 151 10.11 -1.13 30.42
N GLY A 152 10.20 -1.86 29.31
CA GLY A 152 11.47 -2.30 28.75
C GLY A 152 12.25 -1.19 28.04
N VAL A 153 11.53 -0.26 27.40
CA VAL A 153 12.12 0.85 26.63
C VAL A 153 12.50 2.01 27.55
N SER A 154 11.63 2.40 28.50
CA SER A 154 11.90 3.52 29.43
C SER A 154 13.04 3.22 30.40
N MET A 155 13.15 1.99 30.90
CA MET A 155 14.22 1.59 31.82
C MET A 155 15.58 1.49 31.12
N LYS A 156 15.63 1.09 29.84
CA LYS A 156 16.87 1.01 29.06
C LYS A 156 17.37 2.38 28.59
N ASN A 157 16.45 3.30 28.27
CA ASN A 157 16.78 4.71 28.04
C ASN A 157 17.41 5.36 29.29
N ALA A 158 16.93 5.00 30.49
CA ALA A 158 17.51 5.46 31.75
C ALA A 158 18.87 4.80 32.10
N LEU A 159 19.19 3.65 31.50
CA LEU A 159 20.40 2.86 31.77
C LEU A 159 21.46 2.92 30.65
N GLY A 160 21.24 3.72 29.59
CA GLY A 160 22.18 3.84 28.47
C GLY A 160 22.41 2.54 27.69
N ARG A 161 21.50 1.56 27.78
CA ARG A 161 21.60 0.27 27.07
C ARG A 161 21.06 0.40 25.65
N ALA A 162 21.61 -0.39 24.73
CA ALA A 162 21.14 -0.44 23.34
C ALA A 162 19.62 -0.65 23.26
N HIS A 163 18.97 0.16 22.43
CA HIS A 163 17.55 0.13 22.09
C HIS A 163 17.40 -0.37 20.64
N GLY A 164 16.32 -1.06 20.30
CA GLY A 164 16.09 -1.64 18.96
C GLY A 164 16.26 -3.17 18.87
N PHE A 165 16.63 -3.65 17.68
CA PHE A 165 16.84 -5.06 17.30
C PHE A 165 17.94 -5.77 18.11
N ALA A 166 19.00 -5.05 18.50
CA ALA A 166 20.13 -5.57 19.29
C ALA A 166 19.79 -5.89 20.77
N CYS A 167 18.52 -5.75 21.16
CA CYS A 167 18.05 -6.12 22.49
C CYS A 167 17.61 -7.58 22.49
N GLU A 168 18.40 -8.46 23.11
CA GLU A 168 18.23 -9.94 23.15
C GLU A 168 16.85 -10.47 23.61
N THR A 169 15.88 -9.61 24.00
CA THR A 169 14.58 -10.02 24.54
C THR A 169 13.46 -9.00 24.28
N GLN A 170 13.21 -8.56 23.05
CA GLN A 170 11.92 -7.92 22.77
C GLN A 170 10.91 -9.00 22.37
N GLY A 171 10.17 -9.52 23.36
CA GLY A 171 9.32 -10.72 23.25
C GLY A 171 8.06 -10.61 22.39
N THR A 172 8.16 -10.03 21.20
CA THR A 172 7.10 -10.05 20.18
C THR A 172 7.60 -10.71 18.89
N LEU A 173 6.69 -11.37 18.19
CA LEU A 173 6.98 -12.15 16.99
C LEU A 173 7.44 -11.30 15.78
N PHE A 174 7.26 -9.98 15.84
CA PHE A 174 7.85 -9.07 14.86
C PHE A 174 9.38 -9.09 14.89
N PHE A 175 10.00 -9.19 16.08
CA PHE A 175 11.46 -9.20 16.17
C PHE A 175 12.07 -10.50 15.66
N ASP A 176 11.34 -11.61 15.68
CA ASP A 176 11.74 -12.83 14.95
C ASP A 176 11.76 -12.62 13.44
N VAL A 177 10.78 -11.89 12.90
CA VAL A 177 10.80 -11.49 11.49
C VAL A 177 12.01 -10.59 11.20
N ALA A 178 12.22 -9.56 12.03
CA ALA A 178 13.36 -8.65 11.88
C ALA A 178 14.71 -9.39 11.95
N ARG A 179 14.84 -10.37 12.85
CA ARG A 179 16.02 -11.24 12.98
C ARG A 179 16.32 -12.00 11.72
N ILE A 180 15.30 -12.53 11.07
CA ILE A 180 15.45 -13.30 9.83
C ILE A 180 15.77 -12.35 8.67
N ILE A 181 15.13 -11.18 8.59
CA ILE A 181 15.45 -10.15 7.59
C ILE A 181 16.92 -9.71 7.74
N ASP A 182 17.39 -9.48 8.95
CA ASP A 182 18.77 -9.08 9.21
C ASP A 182 19.78 -10.15 8.76
N ALA A 183 19.56 -11.40 9.20
CA ALA A 183 20.46 -12.50 8.90
C ALA A 183 20.47 -12.92 7.42
N LYS A 184 19.32 -12.89 6.75
CA LYS A 184 19.16 -13.41 5.38
C LYS A 184 19.16 -12.33 4.30
N ARG A 185 18.95 -11.06 4.68
CA ARG A 185 18.96 -9.90 3.79
C ARG A 185 18.17 -10.14 2.49
N PRO A 186 16.89 -10.59 2.51
CA PRO A 186 16.13 -10.84 1.29
C PRO A 186 16.06 -9.58 0.42
N ARG A 187 15.94 -9.73 -0.90
CA ARG A 187 15.81 -8.60 -1.85
C ARG A 187 14.58 -7.75 -1.54
N ALA A 188 13.49 -8.39 -1.12
CA ALA A 188 12.32 -7.70 -0.62
C ALA A 188 11.51 -8.56 0.36
N PHE A 189 10.54 -7.96 1.03
CA PHE A 189 9.59 -8.65 1.89
C PHE A 189 8.18 -8.11 1.73
N LEU A 190 7.19 -8.92 2.09
CA LEU A 190 5.80 -8.52 2.25
C LEU A 190 5.32 -8.97 3.64
N LEU A 191 4.93 -8.01 4.47
CA LEU A 191 4.32 -8.25 5.76
C LEU A 191 2.84 -7.87 5.73
N GLU A 192 1.99 -8.72 6.29
CA GLU A 192 0.55 -8.48 6.40
C GLU A 192 0.16 -8.33 7.87
N ASN A 193 -0.76 -7.39 8.16
CA ASN A 193 -1.33 -7.24 9.49
C ASN A 193 -2.73 -6.59 9.46
N VAL A 194 -3.37 -6.51 10.63
CA VAL A 194 -4.68 -5.84 10.81
C VAL A 194 -4.59 -4.34 10.54
N LYS A 195 -5.65 -3.75 9.96
CA LYS A 195 -5.72 -2.30 9.68
C LYS A 195 -5.42 -1.41 10.91
N ASN A 196 -5.81 -1.88 12.09
CA ASN A 196 -5.68 -1.15 13.34
C ASN A 196 -4.24 -1.06 13.85
N LEU A 197 -3.29 -1.75 13.22
CA LEU A 197 -1.87 -1.64 13.56
C LEU A 197 -1.40 -0.18 13.55
N VAL A 198 -1.88 0.62 12.58
CA VAL A 198 -1.53 2.04 12.40
C VAL A 198 -1.89 2.90 13.63
N SER A 199 -2.98 2.56 14.32
CA SER A 199 -3.43 3.28 15.53
C SER A 199 -3.17 2.52 16.83
N HIS A 200 -2.57 1.34 16.75
CA HIS A 200 -2.33 0.47 17.88
C HIS A 200 -1.30 1.09 18.84
N ASP A 201 -1.58 1.01 20.15
CA ASP A 201 -0.77 1.67 21.19
C ASP A 201 -0.50 3.15 20.87
N LYS A 202 -1.54 3.88 20.41
CA LYS A 202 -1.46 5.29 20.00
C LYS A 202 -0.44 5.54 18.88
N GLY A 203 -0.27 4.57 17.97
CA GLY A 203 0.65 4.64 16.82
C GLY A 203 2.04 4.09 17.11
N ARG A 204 2.44 3.96 18.38
CA ARG A 204 3.78 3.52 18.77
C ARG A 204 4.17 2.16 18.19
N THR A 205 3.23 1.22 18.10
CA THR A 205 3.53 -0.11 17.56
C THR A 205 3.92 -0.02 16.10
N PHE A 206 3.18 0.76 15.30
CA PHE A 206 3.49 0.94 13.90
C PHE A 206 4.79 1.71 13.69
N ASP A 207 5.06 2.73 14.51
CA ASP A 207 6.29 3.52 14.44
C ASP A 207 7.54 2.68 14.71
N VAL A 208 7.50 1.81 15.72
CA VAL A 208 8.60 0.88 16.03
C VAL A 208 8.85 -0.08 14.88
N ILE A 209 7.78 -0.67 14.32
CA ILE A 209 7.91 -1.56 13.15
C ILE A 209 8.56 -0.84 11.98
N CYS A 210 8.08 0.37 11.65
CA CYS A 210 8.61 1.16 10.55
C CYS A 210 10.07 1.58 10.78
N GLY A 211 10.40 2.04 11.99
CA GLY A 211 11.76 2.43 12.37
C GLY A 211 12.74 1.27 12.31
N THR A 212 12.37 0.09 12.84
CA THR A 212 13.25 -1.10 12.76
C THR A 212 13.47 -1.54 11.30
N LEU A 213 12.42 -1.57 10.47
CA LEU A 213 12.59 -1.98 9.06
C LEU A 213 13.40 -0.96 8.24
N ARG A 214 13.18 0.34 8.47
CA ARG A 214 13.78 1.43 7.68
C ARG A 214 15.15 1.84 8.19
N ASP A 215 15.24 2.17 9.48
CA ASP A 215 16.38 2.86 10.06
C ASP A 215 17.43 1.86 10.58
N GLU A 216 16.98 0.70 11.09
CA GLU A 216 17.89 -0.34 11.60
C GLU A 216 18.27 -1.34 10.51
N LEU A 217 17.29 -1.88 9.78
CA LEU A 217 17.53 -2.90 8.74
C LEU A 217 17.83 -2.28 7.37
N GLY A 218 17.60 -0.98 7.17
CA GLY A 218 17.97 -0.27 5.94
C GLY A 218 17.07 -0.58 4.73
N TYR A 219 15.82 -0.99 4.93
CA TYR A 219 14.90 -1.28 3.82
C TYR A 219 14.07 -0.05 3.41
N HIS A 220 13.81 0.08 2.12
CA HIS A 220 12.83 1.02 1.57
C HIS A 220 11.42 0.45 1.72
N ILE A 221 10.68 0.95 2.72
CA ILE A 221 9.34 0.43 3.05
C ILE A 221 8.20 1.24 2.44
N HIS A 222 7.16 0.51 2.07
CA HIS A 222 5.90 0.96 1.53
C HIS A 222 4.76 0.36 2.31
N THR A 223 3.74 1.15 2.65
CA THR A 223 2.60 0.68 3.43
C THR A 223 1.30 1.07 2.77
N ARG A 224 0.26 0.25 2.83
CA ARG A 224 -1.11 0.63 2.45
C ARG A 224 -2.14 -0.23 3.15
N VAL A 225 -3.24 0.39 3.59
CA VAL A 225 -4.44 -0.34 4.01
C VAL A 225 -5.28 -0.65 2.76
N ILE A 226 -5.54 -1.92 2.51
CA ILE A 226 -6.32 -2.39 1.36
C ILE A 226 -7.50 -3.20 1.87
N ASP A 227 -8.69 -2.96 1.30
CA ASP A 227 -9.91 -3.69 1.62
C ASP A 227 -10.09 -4.88 0.66
N GLY A 228 -10.27 -6.08 1.20
CA GLY A 228 -10.63 -7.27 0.42
C GLY A 228 -11.88 -7.10 -0.44
N ALA A 229 -12.78 -6.16 -0.12
CA ALA A 229 -14.01 -5.89 -0.86
C ALA A 229 -13.80 -5.46 -2.34
N HIS A 230 -12.56 -5.12 -2.71
CA HIS A 230 -12.16 -4.89 -4.10
C HIS A 230 -12.04 -6.19 -4.92
N PHE A 231 -11.87 -7.34 -4.26
CA PHE A 231 -11.51 -8.62 -4.91
C PHE A 231 -12.44 -9.79 -4.53
N VAL A 232 -13.12 -9.70 -3.39
CA VAL A 232 -14.06 -10.71 -2.88
C VAL A 232 -15.27 -10.00 -2.26
N PRO A 233 -16.44 -10.67 -2.10
CA PRO A 233 -17.63 -10.04 -1.53
C PRO A 233 -17.57 -9.93 0.00
N GLN A 234 -16.45 -9.44 0.56
CA GLN A 234 -16.21 -9.30 1.99
C GLN A 234 -15.43 -8.02 2.31
N HIS A 235 -15.93 -7.20 3.24
CA HIS A 235 -15.10 -6.16 3.88
C HIS A 235 -14.02 -6.81 4.75
N ARG A 236 -12.76 -6.62 4.39
CA ARG A 236 -11.61 -7.16 5.12
C ARG A 236 -10.39 -6.30 4.85
N GLU A 237 -10.26 -5.25 5.64
CA GLU A 237 -9.15 -4.31 5.55
C GLU A 237 -7.91 -4.86 6.26
N ARG A 238 -6.77 -4.79 5.58
CA ARG A 238 -5.45 -5.20 6.06
C ARG A 238 -4.41 -4.20 5.66
N ILE A 239 -3.43 -3.97 6.53
CA ILE A 239 -2.23 -3.23 6.17
C ILE A 239 -1.24 -4.20 5.54
N LEU A 240 -0.75 -3.85 4.35
CA LEU A 240 0.39 -4.49 3.72
C LEU A 240 1.61 -3.58 3.89
N ILE A 241 2.74 -4.17 4.28
CA ILE A 241 4.04 -3.52 4.41
C ILE A 241 5.00 -4.22 3.46
N VAL A 242 5.35 -3.57 2.36
CA VAL A 242 6.32 -4.08 1.39
C VAL A 242 7.64 -3.36 1.61
N GLY A 243 8.75 -4.10 1.69
CA GLY A 243 10.07 -3.49 1.85
C GLY A 243 11.04 -4.01 0.80
N PHE A 244 11.85 -3.14 0.23
CA PHE A 244 12.90 -3.48 -0.72
C PHE A 244 14.27 -3.15 -0.14
N ARG A 245 15.23 -4.07 -0.30
CA ARG A 245 16.60 -3.86 0.17
C ARG A 245 17.28 -2.73 -0.60
N GLU A 246 17.04 -2.69 -1.90
CA GLU A 246 17.45 -1.60 -2.79
C GLU A 246 16.23 -0.77 -3.18
N ALA A 247 16.43 0.49 -3.57
CA ALA A 247 15.32 1.34 -4.03
C ALA A 247 14.64 0.72 -5.27
N ALA A 248 13.33 0.50 -5.20
CA ALA A 248 12.51 -0.01 -6.29
C ALA A 248 11.46 1.02 -6.70
N ALA A 249 11.12 1.08 -8.00
CA ALA A 249 9.98 1.84 -8.50
C ALA A 249 8.69 1.08 -8.16
N PHE A 250 8.28 1.17 -6.90
CA PHE A 250 7.09 0.55 -6.36
C PHE A 250 6.20 1.63 -5.74
N ASP A 251 4.92 1.61 -6.09
CA ASP A 251 3.92 2.47 -5.49
C ASP A 251 2.59 1.71 -5.46
N PHE A 252 1.98 1.58 -4.28
CA PHE A 252 0.70 0.92 -4.15
C PHE A 252 -0.41 1.65 -4.93
N ASP A 253 -0.26 2.91 -5.32
CA ASP A 253 -1.22 3.60 -6.21
C ASP A 253 -1.28 3.03 -7.63
N ALA A 254 -0.26 2.26 -8.03
CA ALA A 254 -0.31 1.48 -9.26
C ALA A 254 -1.09 0.15 -9.12
N LEU A 255 -1.50 -0.22 -7.89
CA LEU A 255 -2.28 -1.44 -7.66
C LEU A 255 -3.67 -1.29 -8.27
N PRO A 256 -4.10 -2.18 -9.18
CA PRO A 256 -5.45 -2.13 -9.70
C PRO A 256 -6.44 -2.50 -8.59
N LEU A 257 -7.26 -1.52 -8.20
CA LEU A 257 -8.33 -1.70 -7.21
C LEU A 257 -9.68 -1.61 -7.94
N PRO A 258 -10.31 -2.75 -8.30
CA PRO A 258 -11.65 -2.75 -8.87
C PRO A 258 -12.65 -2.05 -7.97
N ALA A 259 -13.76 -1.54 -8.52
CA ALA A 259 -14.78 -0.90 -7.72
C ALA A 259 -15.32 -1.87 -6.65
N LYS A 260 -15.47 -1.39 -5.40
CA LYS A 260 -16.05 -2.21 -4.35
C LYS A 260 -17.48 -2.60 -4.73
N GLY A 261 -17.83 -3.84 -4.45
CA GLY A 261 -19.14 -4.38 -4.82
C GLY A 261 -19.24 -4.84 -6.28
N THR A 262 -18.16 -4.88 -7.06
CA THR A 262 -18.19 -5.68 -8.29
C THR A 262 -18.45 -7.15 -7.96
N HIS A 263 -17.85 -7.65 -6.88
CA HIS A 263 -18.06 -9.01 -6.39
C HIS A 263 -19.24 -9.10 -5.41
N ARG A 264 -20.08 -10.12 -5.60
CA ARG A 264 -21.30 -10.36 -4.82
C ARG A 264 -21.29 -11.72 -4.14
N LEU A 265 -21.99 -11.83 -3.01
CA LEU A 265 -22.03 -13.06 -2.22
C LEU A 265 -22.50 -14.27 -3.04
N ALA A 266 -23.40 -14.07 -4.02
CA ALA A 266 -23.87 -15.09 -4.96
C ALA A 266 -22.73 -15.87 -5.64
N GLU A 267 -21.58 -15.24 -5.88
CA GLU A 267 -20.43 -15.86 -6.53
C GLU A 267 -19.78 -16.96 -5.69
N ILE A 268 -19.91 -16.89 -4.36
CA ILE A 268 -19.24 -17.80 -3.43
C ILE A 268 -20.20 -18.81 -2.78
N LEU A 269 -21.52 -18.56 -2.82
CA LEU A 269 -22.53 -19.47 -2.27
C LEU A 269 -22.62 -20.75 -3.11
N HIS A 270 -23.01 -21.85 -2.47
CA HIS A 270 -23.34 -23.08 -3.18
C HIS A 270 -24.52 -22.86 -4.17
N LYS A 271 -24.38 -23.37 -5.39
CA LYS A 271 -25.34 -23.19 -6.49
C LYS A 271 -26.43 -24.26 -6.48
N THR A 272 -27.64 -23.87 -6.08
CA THR A 272 -28.79 -24.79 -5.98
C THR A 272 -29.49 -25.06 -7.32
N ASP A 273 -29.06 -24.40 -8.40
CA ASP A 273 -29.59 -24.57 -9.76
C ASP A 273 -29.13 -25.87 -10.46
N GLY A 274 -28.24 -26.64 -9.82
CA GLY A 274 -27.64 -27.85 -10.36
C GLY A 274 -26.27 -27.65 -11.01
N SER A 275 -25.74 -26.43 -11.01
CA SER A 275 -24.40 -26.11 -11.52
C SER A 275 -23.30 -26.15 -10.45
N GLU A 276 -23.61 -26.54 -9.21
CA GLU A 276 -22.60 -26.69 -8.15
C GLU A 276 -21.58 -27.78 -8.54
N PRO A 277 -20.27 -27.47 -8.55
CA PRO A 277 -19.25 -28.43 -8.92
C PRO A 277 -19.16 -29.57 -7.90
N GLN A 278 -19.07 -30.81 -8.39
CA GLN A 278 -18.77 -31.96 -7.55
C GLN A 278 -17.29 -31.97 -7.19
N LEU A 279 -16.98 -31.82 -5.91
CA LEU A 279 -15.61 -31.78 -5.39
C LEU A 279 -15.32 -33.09 -4.63
N PRO A 280 -14.52 -34.03 -5.18
CA PRO A 280 -14.33 -35.36 -4.59
C PRO A 280 -13.80 -35.35 -3.14
N TRP A 281 -13.02 -34.33 -2.76
CA TRP A 281 -12.47 -34.18 -1.41
C TRP A 281 -13.46 -33.62 -0.39
N ASP A 282 -14.51 -32.91 -0.84
CA ASP A 282 -15.59 -32.48 0.04
C ASP A 282 -16.68 -33.55 0.15
N GLY A 283 -16.88 -34.36 -0.91
CA GLY A 283 -18.00 -35.29 -1.00
C GLY A 283 -19.32 -34.56 -0.76
N GLU A 284 -20.21 -35.17 0.02
CA GLU A 284 -21.51 -34.58 0.39
C GLU A 284 -21.44 -33.81 1.73
N ARG A 285 -20.24 -33.42 2.21
CA ARG A 285 -20.05 -32.85 3.57
C ARG A 285 -20.71 -31.49 3.75
N PHE A 286 -20.86 -30.73 2.67
CA PHE A 286 -21.33 -29.34 2.71
C PHE A 286 -22.61 -29.12 1.90
N PHE A 287 -22.70 -29.82 0.78
CA PHE A 287 -23.77 -29.68 -0.19
C PHE A 287 -24.20 -31.08 -0.64
N ASN A 288 -25.52 -31.30 -0.68
CA ASN A 288 -26.11 -32.51 -1.21
C ASN A 288 -26.39 -32.32 -2.70
N HIS A 289 -25.63 -32.98 -3.58
CA HIS A 289 -25.79 -32.80 -5.02
C HIS A 289 -27.09 -33.39 -5.57
N ALA A 290 -27.57 -34.49 -4.99
CA ALA A 290 -28.83 -35.11 -5.41
C ALA A 290 -30.04 -34.24 -5.07
N ALA A 291 -30.06 -33.68 -3.86
CA ALA A 291 -31.13 -32.79 -3.38
C ALA A 291 -30.92 -31.32 -3.76
N ARG A 292 -29.75 -30.97 -4.29
CA ARG A 292 -29.32 -29.61 -4.69
C ARG A 292 -29.46 -28.58 -3.57
N CYS A 293 -29.10 -28.98 -2.35
CA CYS A 293 -29.25 -28.13 -1.17
C CYS A 293 -28.03 -28.21 -0.26
N VAL A 294 -27.80 -27.14 0.50
CA VAL A 294 -26.79 -27.11 1.56
C VAL A 294 -27.22 -28.02 2.71
N ASP A 295 -26.26 -28.68 3.36
CA ASP A 295 -26.56 -29.54 4.51
C ASP A 295 -27.35 -28.77 5.61
N PRO A 296 -28.50 -29.29 6.08
CA PRO A 296 -29.35 -28.62 7.06
C PRO A 296 -28.65 -28.22 8.37
N ARG A 297 -27.51 -28.85 8.71
CA ARG A 297 -26.71 -28.51 9.91
C ARG A 297 -26.18 -27.07 9.93
N TYR A 298 -26.15 -26.40 8.76
CA TYR A 298 -25.73 -25.01 8.66
C TYR A 298 -26.85 -24.02 8.95
N THR A 299 -28.11 -24.44 8.84
CA THR A 299 -29.28 -23.64 9.24
C THR A 299 -29.31 -23.48 10.76
N LEU A 300 -29.52 -22.25 11.23
CA LEU A 300 -29.58 -22.00 12.66
C LEU A 300 -30.80 -22.67 13.29
N THR A 301 -30.61 -23.21 14.50
CA THR A 301 -31.72 -23.71 15.31
C THR A 301 -32.60 -22.56 15.79
N ASP A 302 -33.89 -22.82 16.02
CA ASP A 302 -34.85 -21.80 16.49
C ASP A 302 -34.37 -21.10 17.76
N LYS A 303 -33.76 -21.85 18.66
CA LYS A 303 -33.20 -21.32 19.92
C LYS A 303 -32.07 -20.34 19.66
N LEU A 304 -31.13 -20.68 18.78
CA LEU A 304 -29.99 -19.82 18.47
C LEU A 304 -30.43 -18.58 17.67
N TRP A 305 -31.34 -18.74 16.72
CA TRP A 305 -31.87 -17.63 15.95
C TRP A 305 -32.64 -16.63 16.84
N SER A 306 -33.56 -17.14 17.67
CA SER A 306 -34.29 -16.33 18.65
C SER A 306 -33.36 -15.59 19.61
N TYR A 307 -32.28 -16.25 20.06
CA TYR A 307 -31.26 -15.63 20.90
C TYR A 307 -30.56 -14.46 20.19
N LEU A 308 -30.09 -14.66 18.95
CA LEU A 308 -29.40 -13.61 18.19
C LEU A 308 -30.33 -12.41 17.89
N GLN A 309 -31.60 -12.67 17.60
CA GLN A 309 -32.62 -11.62 17.44
C GLN A 309 -32.82 -10.81 18.72
N ALA A 310 -33.01 -11.47 19.86
CA ALA A 310 -33.14 -10.80 21.15
C ALA A 310 -31.88 -10.02 21.54
N TYR A 311 -30.70 -10.59 21.29
CA TYR A 311 -29.42 -9.94 21.55
C TYR A 311 -29.24 -8.67 20.71
N ALA A 312 -29.53 -8.73 19.41
CA ALA A 312 -29.47 -7.56 18.52
C ALA A 312 -30.49 -6.48 18.94
N ALA A 313 -31.70 -6.86 19.34
CA ALA A 313 -32.71 -5.92 19.84
C ALA A 313 -32.25 -5.20 21.11
N LYS A 314 -31.69 -5.96 22.07
CA LYS A 314 -31.13 -5.40 23.32
C LYS A 314 -30.01 -4.38 23.06
N HIS A 315 -29.08 -4.70 22.17
CA HIS A 315 -27.96 -3.80 21.87
C HIS A 315 -28.41 -2.56 21.10
N ARG A 316 -29.35 -2.70 20.17
CA ARG A 316 -29.96 -1.57 19.47
C ARG A 316 -30.68 -0.62 20.43
N ALA A 317 -31.43 -1.17 21.41
CA ALA A 317 -32.07 -0.36 22.46
C ALA A 317 -31.07 0.39 23.33
N ALA A 318 -29.86 -0.14 23.51
CA ALA A 318 -28.77 0.50 24.24
C ALA A 318 -27.91 1.46 23.38
N GLY A 319 -28.32 1.78 22.14
CA GLY A 319 -27.59 2.67 21.24
C GLY A 319 -26.32 2.07 20.63
N ASN A 320 -26.14 0.75 20.72
CA ASN A 320 -24.97 0.05 20.20
C ASN A 320 -25.28 -0.68 18.88
N GLY A 321 -24.29 -0.81 18.00
CA GLY A 321 -24.40 -1.52 16.72
C GLY A 321 -24.17 -3.04 16.77
N PHE A 322 -24.11 -3.65 17.96
CA PHE A 322 -23.86 -5.10 18.11
C PHE A 322 -25.08 -5.94 17.74
N GLY A 323 -24.86 -7.10 17.12
CA GLY A 323 -25.92 -8.02 16.68
C GLY A 323 -25.39 -8.98 15.62
N PHE A 324 -26.30 -9.51 14.79
CA PHE A 324 -25.96 -10.35 13.65
C PHE A 324 -25.94 -9.56 12.33
N GLY A 325 -25.23 -10.07 11.33
CA GLY A 325 -25.23 -9.59 9.95
C GLY A 325 -26.01 -10.54 9.07
N LEU A 326 -27.24 -10.16 8.70
CA LEU A 326 -28.02 -10.89 7.70
C LEU A 326 -27.58 -10.43 6.30
N VAL A 327 -27.26 -11.39 5.42
CA VAL A 327 -26.75 -11.13 4.08
C VAL A 327 -27.57 -11.86 3.02
N TYR A 328 -27.62 -11.25 1.83
CA TYR A 328 -28.35 -11.69 0.65
C TYR A 328 -27.36 -11.97 -0.49
N PRO A 329 -27.78 -12.64 -1.59
CA PRO A 329 -26.90 -12.96 -2.71
C PRO A 329 -26.18 -11.74 -3.33
N ASP A 330 -26.79 -10.55 -3.30
CA ASP A 330 -26.24 -9.28 -3.79
C ASP A 330 -25.42 -8.51 -2.74
N SER A 331 -25.23 -9.06 -1.55
CA SER A 331 -24.51 -8.38 -0.46
C SER A 331 -22.99 -8.46 -0.60
N VAL A 332 -22.31 -7.51 0.05
CA VAL A 332 -20.90 -7.61 0.47
C VAL A 332 -20.91 -7.83 1.98
N THR A 333 -20.23 -8.86 2.47
CA THR A 333 -20.34 -9.26 3.87
C THR A 333 -19.46 -8.43 4.79
N ARG A 334 -19.75 -8.49 6.09
CA ARG A 334 -18.78 -8.10 7.14
C ARG A 334 -17.58 -9.04 7.13
N THR A 335 -16.53 -8.69 7.89
CA THR A 335 -15.33 -9.52 8.03
C THR A 335 -15.65 -10.87 8.67
N LEU A 336 -15.17 -11.95 8.07
CA LEU A 336 -15.12 -13.28 8.68
C LEU A 336 -14.14 -13.25 9.86
N SER A 337 -14.67 -13.22 11.08
CA SER A 337 -13.90 -12.99 12.31
C SER A 337 -13.43 -14.31 12.95
N ALA A 338 -12.42 -14.22 13.82
CA ALA A 338 -11.95 -15.36 14.62
C ALA A 338 -13.03 -15.95 15.56
N ARG A 339 -14.15 -15.26 15.77
CA ARG A 339 -15.29 -15.71 16.57
C ARG A 339 -16.38 -16.39 15.74
N TYR A 340 -16.29 -16.38 14.41
CA TYR A 340 -17.31 -16.93 13.51
C TYR A 340 -17.67 -18.39 13.83
N TYR A 341 -16.69 -19.19 14.29
CA TYR A 341 -16.91 -20.58 14.66
C TYR A 341 -17.95 -20.80 15.77
N LYS A 342 -18.25 -19.77 16.58
CA LYS A 342 -19.18 -19.86 17.72
C LYS A 342 -20.63 -19.96 17.25
N ASP A 343 -21.09 -18.96 16.52
CA ASP A 343 -22.50 -18.81 16.11
C ASP A 343 -22.66 -18.30 14.68
N GLY A 344 -21.58 -17.88 14.01
CA GLY A 344 -21.58 -17.31 12.66
C GLY A 344 -22.31 -15.97 12.55
N SER A 345 -22.56 -15.29 13.68
CA SER A 345 -23.41 -14.10 13.74
C SER A 345 -22.95 -12.96 12.83
N GLU A 346 -21.68 -12.87 12.47
CA GLU A 346 -21.19 -11.82 11.58
C GLU A 346 -21.73 -11.93 10.14
N ILE A 347 -22.02 -13.16 9.68
CA ILE A 347 -22.43 -13.46 8.30
C ILE A 347 -23.44 -14.63 8.32
N LEU A 348 -24.72 -14.28 8.28
CA LEU A 348 -25.85 -15.20 8.21
C LEU A 348 -26.58 -15.05 6.86
N VAL A 349 -26.62 -16.12 6.08
CA VAL A 349 -27.24 -16.14 4.75
C VAL A 349 -28.74 -16.31 4.90
N TYR A 350 -29.50 -15.37 4.32
CA TYR A 350 -30.95 -15.45 4.22
C TYR A 350 -31.38 -16.60 3.31
N GLN A 351 -32.42 -17.35 3.72
CA GLN A 351 -32.90 -18.55 3.01
C GLN A 351 -34.34 -18.45 2.50
N GLY A 352 -34.98 -17.29 2.64
CA GLY A 352 -36.39 -17.09 2.36
C GLY A 352 -37.22 -16.86 3.63
N GLU A 353 -38.43 -16.33 3.43
CA GLU A 353 -39.37 -16.07 4.52
C GLU A 353 -39.78 -17.36 5.22
N GLY A 354 -39.88 -17.31 6.55
CA GLY A 354 -40.26 -18.46 7.37
C GLY A 354 -39.17 -19.53 7.54
N VAL A 355 -37.97 -19.33 7.00
CA VAL A 355 -36.81 -20.20 7.19
C VAL A 355 -35.72 -19.47 7.97
N ASN A 356 -35.20 -20.10 9.04
CA ASN A 356 -34.09 -19.52 9.79
C ASN A 356 -32.88 -19.30 8.86
N PRO A 357 -32.09 -18.24 9.05
CA PRO A 357 -30.89 -18.05 8.25
C PRO A 357 -29.86 -19.14 8.56
N ARG A 358 -28.90 -19.33 7.65
CA ARG A 358 -27.80 -20.29 7.83
C ARG A 358 -26.45 -19.61 7.94
N ARG A 359 -25.49 -20.32 8.52
CA ARG A 359 -24.07 -19.98 8.43
C ARG A 359 -23.54 -20.31 7.03
N LEU A 360 -22.41 -19.71 6.69
CA LEU A 360 -21.60 -20.15 5.55
C LEU A 360 -21.02 -21.55 5.83
N THR A 361 -20.93 -22.37 4.79
CA THR A 361 -20.17 -23.63 4.87
C THR A 361 -18.67 -23.32 4.85
N PRO A 362 -17.80 -24.23 5.34
CA PRO A 362 -16.36 -24.06 5.17
C PRO A 362 -15.91 -23.89 3.71
N ARG A 363 -16.58 -24.52 2.73
CA ARG A 363 -16.31 -24.31 1.29
C ARG A 363 -16.66 -22.89 0.86
N GLU A 364 -17.80 -22.36 1.29
CA GLU A 364 -18.17 -20.96 1.02
C GLU A 364 -17.19 -19.99 1.70
N CYS A 365 -16.71 -20.26 2.91
CA CYS A 365 -15.65 -19.47 3.54
C CYS A 365 -14.32 -19.54 2.77
N THR A 366 -13.99 -20.70 2.19
CA THR A 366 -12.80 -20.89 1.33
C THR A 366 -12.87 -19.97 0.11
N ARG A 367 -14.01 -20.00 -0.60
CA ARG A 367 -14.31 -19.13 -1.75
C ARG A 367 -14.33 -17.65 -1.36
N LEU A 368 -14.92 -17.31 -0.20
CA LEU A 368 -14.97 -15.94 0.32
C LEU A 368 -13.58 -15.34 0.60
N MET A 369 -12.60 -16.18 0.92
CA MET A 369 -11.20 -15.77 1.10
C MET A 369 -10.39 -15.80 -0.21
N GLY A 370 -11.01 -16.20 -1.32
CA GLY A 370 -10.42 -16.24 -2.66
C GLY A 370 -9.59 -17.50 -2.95
N PHE A 371 -9.69 -18.54 -2.13
CA PHE A 371 -9.07 -19.83 -2.46
C PHE A 371 -9.90 -20.57 -3.53
N PRO A 372 -9.24 -21.32 -4.44
CA PRO A 372 -9.95 -22.07 -5.48
C PRO A 372 -10.72 -23.27 -4.92
N ASP A 373 -11.67 -23.78 -5.69
CA ASP A 373 -12.43 -24.99 -5.31
C ASP A 373 -11.54 -26.23 -5.13
N SER A 374 -10.39 -26.28 -5.82
CA SER A 374 -9.36 -27.30 -5.62
C SER A 374 -8.76 -27.33 -4.21
N PHE A 375 -8.97 -26.28 -3.41
CA PHE A 375 -8.45 -26.19 -2.05
C PHE A 375 -9.16 -27.20 -1.14
N ARG A 376 -8.40 -28.05 -0.45
CA ARG A 376 -8.89 -29.15 0.37
C ARG A 376 -9.00 -28.74 1.84
N ILE A 377 -10.03 -29.23 2.52
CA ILE A 377 -10.35 -28.87 3.92
C ILE A 377 -10.30 -30.14 4.80
N PRO A 378 -9.12 -30.56 5.30
CA PRO A 378 -8.94 -31.83 6.02
C PRO A 378 -9.25 -31.74 7.52
N VAL A 379 -9.83 -30.63 7.98
CA VAL A 379 -10.15 -30.33 9.38
C VAL A 379 -11.66 -30.19 9.59
N SER A 380 -12.08 -30.20 10.86
CA SER A 380 -13.48 -29.98 11.23
C SER A 380 -13.94 -28.56 10.89
N ASP A 381 -15.24 -28.36 10.74
CA ASP A 381 -15.85 -27.06 10.43
C ASP A 381 -15.38 -25.96 11.41
N THR A 382 -15.39 -26.23 12.72
CA THR A 382 -14.92 -25.29 13.75
C THR A 382 -13.49 -24.83 13.50
N ARG A 383 -12.59 -25.76 13.16
CA ARG A 383 -11.19 -25.43 12.86
C ARG A 383 -11.07 -24.71 11.52
N ALA A 384 -11.82 -25.14 10.51
CA ALA A 384 -11.86 -24.46 9.22
C ALA A 384 -12.27 -22.99 9.35
N TYR A 385 -13.32 -22.69 10.11
CA TYR A 385 -13.74 -21.30 10.38
C TYR A 385 -12.64 -20.48 11.06
N GLN A 386 -11.94 -21.05 12.05
CA GLN A 386 -10.82 -20.37 12.71
C GLN A 386 -9.68 -20.09 11.74
N LEU A 387 -9.32 -21.05 10.89
CA LEU A 387 -8.24 -20.90 9.91
C LEU A 387 -8.57 -19.86 8.83
N PHE A 388 -9.75 -19.95 8.21
CA PHE A 388 -10.17 -18.99 7.17
C PHE A 388 -10.34 -17.58 7.71
N SER A 389 -10.79 -17.43 8.97
CA SER A 389 -10.89 -16.10 9.59
C SER A 389 -9.54 -15.40 9.81
N GLN A 390 -8.44 -16.16 9.83
CA GLN A 390 -7.07 -15.67 10.00
C GLN A 390 -6.32 -15.56 8.67
N ALA A 391 -6.79 -16.23 7.61
CA ALA A 391 -6.15 -16.17 6.29
C ALA A 391 -6.16 -14.76 5.68
N ALA A 392 -5.18 -14.49 4.83
CA ALA A 392 -5.19 -13.33 3.95
C ALA A 392 -6.20 -13.52 2.80
N VAL A 393 -6.69 -12.43 2.21
CA VAL A 393 -7.52 -12.48 1.00
C VAL A 393 -6.60 -12.76 -0.18
N VAL A 394 -6.65 -13.97 -0.73
CA VAL A 394 -5.69 -14.45 -1.75
C VAL A 394 -5.57 -13.50 -2.95
N PRO A 395 -6.65 -13.09 -3.65
CA PRO A 395 -6.54 -12.22 -4.83
C PRO A 395 -6.03 -10.81 -4.51
N MET A 396 -6.25 -10.32 -3.28
CA MET A 396 -5.68 -9.06 -2.82
C MET A 396 -4.16 -9.16 -2.68
N ILE A 397 -3.67 -10.26 -2.11
CA ILE A 397 -2.22 -10.52 -2.01
C ILE A 397 -1.63 -10.79 -3.39
N GLU A 398 -2.33 -11.50 -4.27
CA GLU A 398 -1.88 -11.75 -5.64
C GLU A 398 -1.69 -10.45 -6.43
N ALA A 399 -2.63 -9.51 -6.32
CA ALA A 399 -2.49 -8.19 -6.93
C ALA A 399 -1.24 -7.45 -6.41
N ALA A 400 -1.03 -7.47 -5.09
CA ALA A 400 0.15 -6.85 -4.47
C ALA A 400 1.46 -7.55 -4.87
N ALA A 401 1.45 -8.88 -4.95
CA ALA A 401 2.57 -9.71 -5.34
C ALA A 401 2.99 -9.45 -6.80
N LYS A 402 2.02 -9.35 -7.73
CA LYS A 402 2.29 -9.01 -9.14
C LYS A 402 2.98 -7.66 -9.26
N LEU A 403 2.47 -6.64 -8.56
CA LEU A 403 3.07 -5.32 -8.54
C LEU A 403 4.48 -5.37 -7.95
N MET A 404 4.65 -5.99 -6.78
CA MET A 404 5.93 -6.12 -6.08
C MET A 404 6.98 -6.85 -6.93
N VAL A 405 6.63 -7.98 -7.53
CA VAL A 405 7.55 -8.77 -8.37
C VAL A 405 7.89 -8.03 -9.65
N SER A 406 6.95 -7.32 -10.26
CA SER A 406 7.24 -6.49 -11.45
C SER A 406 8.32 -5.43 -11.16
N SER A 407 8.27 -4.81 -9.98
CA SER A 407 9.28 -3.85 -9.51
C SER A 407 10.64 -4.50 -9.18
N LEU A 408 10.70 -5.83 -9.02
CA LEU A 408 11.94 -6.60 -8.78
C LEU A 408 12.54 -7.19 -10.05
N THR A 409 11.71 -7.52 -11.04
CA THR A 409 12.13 -8.05 -12.35
C THR A 409 12.49 -6.96 -13.33
N GLN A 410 12.11 -5.72 -13.05
CA GLN A 410 12.84 -4.57 -13.56
C GLN A 410 14.27 -4.62 -12.99
N LYS A 411 15.10 -5.52 -13.54
CA LYS A 411 16.47 -5.15 -13.90
C LYS A 411 16.37 -3.77 -14.54
N GLU A 412 17.40 -2.99 -14.38
CA GLU A 412 17.71 -1.82 -15.18
C GLU A 412 17.65 -2.11 -16.71
N GLU A 413 16.49 -2.41 -17.28
CA GLU A 413 15.94 -1.56 -18.31
C GLU A 413 15.41 -0.36 -17.52
N VAL A 414 16.25 0.61 -17.16
CA VAL A 414 16.59 1.68 -18.11
C VAL A 414 15.91 1.44 -19.46
N THR A 415 14.57 1.48 -19.47
CA THR A 415 13.92 2.36 -20.43
C THR A 415 14.66 3.67 -20.27
N THR A 416 15.61 3.87 -21.17
CA THR A 416 16.08 5.17 -21.61
C THR A 416 14.84 5.96 -22.04
N ALA A 417 14.03 6.41 -21.07
CA ALA A 417 13.62 7.80 -21.04
C ALA A 417 14.96 8.52 -21.03
N SER A 418 15.32 9.03 -22.22
CA SER A 418 16.63 9.55 -22.61
C SER A 418 17.47 9.90 -21.38
N VAL A 419 18.50 9.09 -21.11
CA VAL A 419 19.66 9.65 -20.43
C VAL A 419 20.02 10.85 -21.28
N LEU A 420 19.71 12.06 -20.79
CA LEU A 420 20.36 13.24 -21.33
C LEU A 420 21.83 13.00 -21.03
N THR A 421 22.54 12.42 -22.00
CA THR A 421 23.98 12.49 -22.04
C THR A 421 24.29 13.96 -22.08
N LEU A 422 24.78 14.51 -20.96
CA LEU A 422 25.39 15.83 -20.90
C LEU A 422 26.24 15.99 -22.16
N PRO A 423 25.88 16.91 -23.08
CA PRO A 423 26.70 17.14 -24.25
C PRO A 423 28.10 17.47 -23.74
N LYS A 424 29.12 16.79 -24.28
CA LYS A 424 30.54 17.07 -23.93
C LYS A 424 30.89 18.56 -24.11
N ASP A 425 30.03 19.29 -24.83
CA ASP A 425 30.18 20.67 -25.24
C ASP A 425 29.36 21.68 -24.42
N ILE A 426 28.64 21.26 -23.37
CA ILE A 426 27.79 22.17 -22.57
C ILE A 426 28.59 23.34 -21.97
N MET A 427 29.90 23.16 -21.76
CA MET A 427 30.84 24.17 -21.26
C MET A 427 31.77 24.75 -22.34
N SER A 428 31.74 24.26 -23.59
CA SER A 428 32.78 24.54 -24.60
C SER A 428 32.34 25.49 -25.72
N SER A 429 31.07 25.92 -25.76
CA SER A 429 30.55 26.78 -26.85
C SER A 429 30.13 28.18 -26.40
N ASP A 430 30.45 29.19 -27.23
CA ASP A 430 30.00 30.58 -27.04
C ASP A 430 28.46 30.74 -27.15
N ARG A 431 27.74 29.77 -27.74
CA ARG A 431 26.28 29.81 -27.99
C ARG A 431 25.49 29.07 -26.90
N TRP A 432 24.30 29.57 -26.54
CA TRP A 432 23.41 28.91 -25.58
C TRP A 432 22.94 27.54 -26.10
N THR A 433 23.12 26.49 -25.29
CA THR A 433 22.57 25.16 -25.60
C THR A 433 21.13 25.02 -25.08
N LYS A 434 20.43 23.99 -25.55
CA LYS A 434 19.06 23.68 -25.12
C LYS A 434 19.01 23.40 -23.62
N GLU A 435 19.95 22.61 -23.11
CA GLU A 435 20.07 22.20 -21.71
C GLU A 435 20.34 23.39 -20.80
N GLN A 436 21.25 24.30 -21.21
CA GLN A 436 21.53 25.56 -20.48
C GLN A 436 20.27 26.43 -20.37
N LEU A 437 19.46 26.48 -21.42
CA LEU A 437 18.21 27.24 -21.41
C LEU A 437 17.13 26.60 -20.55
N LYS A 438 17.05 25.26 -20.50
CA LYS A 438 16.11 24.53 -19.63
C LYS A 438 16.34 24.87 -18.16
N VAL A 439 17.56 24.75 -17.66
CA VAL A 439 17.88 25.09 -16.26
C VAL A 439 17.78 26.59 -15.97
N ALA A 440 18.04 27.46 -16.96
CA ALA A 440 17.78 28.90 -16.83
C ALA A 440 16.28 29.21 -16.73
N PHE A 441 15.45 28.59 -17.57
CA PHE A 441 14.00 28.76 -17.52
C PHE A 441 13.42 28.24 -16.19
N HIS A 442 13.90 27.09 -15.72
CA HIS A 442 13.53 26.55 -14.42
C HIS A 442 13.80 27.54 -13.28
N LEU A 443 14.97 28.20 -13.27
CA LEU A 443 15.28 29.25 -12.30
C LEU A 443 14.42 30.50 -12.49
N TYR A 444 14.12 30.88 -13.74
CA TYR A 444 13.21 31.99 -14.03
C TYR A 444 11.86 31.77 -13.34
N CYS A 445 11.25 30.59 -13.44
CA CYS A 445 9.97 30.27 -12.80
C CYS A 445 9.98 30.48 -11.27
N GLN A 446 11.13 30.33 -10.61
CA GLN A 446 11.27 30.34 -9.14
C GLN A 446 11.70 31.69 -8.55
N LEU A 447 12.14 32.64 -9.38
CA LEU A 447 12.62 33.95 -8.94
C LEU A 447 11.61 35.06 -9.24
N PRO A 448 11.25 35.92 -8.27
CA PRO A 448 10.45 37.11 -8.53
C PRO A 448 11.10 38.02 -9.59
N PHE A 449 10.30 38.76 -10.36
CA PHE A 449 10.78 39.61 -11.45
C PHE A 449 11.87 40.61 -11.00
N GLY A 450 11.68 41.23 -9.82
CA GLY A 450 12.66 42.18 -9.25
C GLY A 450 14.01 41.56 -8.85
N LYS A 451 14.14 40.23 -8.84
CA LYS A 451 15.36 39.51 -8.46
C LYS A 451 16.15 38.97 -9.66
N LEU A 452 15.76 39.29 -10.90
CA LEU A 452 16.40 38.84 -12.14
C LEU A 452 17.65 39.68 -12.49
N HIS A 453 18.64 39.74 -11.59
CA HIS A 453 19.86 40.55 -11.77
C HIS A 453 21.15 39.77 -11.45
N SER A 454 22.27 40.17 -12.05
CA SER A 454 23.56 39.48 -11.93
C SER A 454 24.13 39.34 -10.51
N ARG A 455 23.66 40.18 -9.57
CA ARG A 455 24.03 40.12 -8.14
C ARG A 455 23.25 39.05 -7.34
N ASN A 456 22.29 38.36 -7.94
CA ASN A 456 21.47 37.37 -7.24
C ASN A 456 22.31 36.09 -7.01
N PRO A 457 22.41 35.58 -5.77
CA PRO A 457 23.17 34.38 -5.45
C PRO A 457 22.80 33.15 -6.29
N GLU A 458 21.50 32.90 -6.53
CA GLU A 458 21.03 31.73 -7.31
C GLU A 458 21.40 31.87 -8.80
N ILE A 459 21.42 33.11 -9.32
CA ILE A 459 21.89 33.39 -10.69
C ILE A 459 23.40 33.19 -10.80
N ILE A 460 24.16 33.60 -9.77
CA ILE A 460 25.62 33.40 -9.73
C ILE A 460 25.96 31.91 -9.66
N GLU A 461 25.22 31.14 -8.85
CA GLU A 461 25.39 29.70 -8.73
C GLU A 461 25.07 28.99 -10.05
N LEU A 462 23.91 29.29 -10.65
CA LEU A 462 23.55 28.70 -11.93
C LEU A 462 24.60 29.05 -13.00
N ALA A 463 25.05 30.30 -13.06
CA ALA A 463 26.07 30.75 -14.00
C ALA A 463 27.37 29.92 -13.87
N LYS A 464 27.81 29.61 -12.65
CA LYS A 464 28.96 28.72 -12.43
C LYS A 464 28.69 27.30 -12.91
N LEU A 465 27.52 26.75 -12.59
CA LEU A 465 27.12 25.39 -12.97
C LEU A 465 27.07 25.18 -14.49
N ILE A 466 26.63 26.20 -15.23
CA ILE A 466 26.49 26.11 -16.69
C ILE A 466 27.62 26.77 -17.48
N GLY A 467 28.70 27.20 -16.83
CA GLY A 467 29.86 27.82 -17.50
C GLY A 467 29.56 29.18 -18.15
N ARG A 468 28.70 30.00 -17.54
CA ARG A 468 28.31 31.33 -18.01
C ARG A 468 28.65 32.43 -17.00
N THR A 469 28.55 33.69 -17.41
CA THR A 469 28.64 34.83 -16.48
C THR A 469 27.28 35.11 -15.83
N PRO A 470 27.23 35.61 -14.58
CA PRO A 470 25.97 35.97 -13.93
C PRO A 470 25.15 37.00 -14.72
N SER A 471 25.82 37.91 -15.43
CA SER A 471 25.17 38.87 -16.33
C SER A 471 24.51 38.18 -17.53
N ALA A 472 25.16 37.18 -18.14
CA ALA A 472 24.58 36.43 -19.25
C ALA A 472 23.31 35.67 -18.83
N VAL A 473 23.34 35.01 -17.67
CA VAL A 473 22.17 34.32 -17.11
C VAL A 473 21.06 35.32 -16.79
N ALA A 474 21.35 36.41 -16.08
CA ALA A 474 20.35 37.43 -15.75
C ALA A 474 19.66 38.01 -17.02
N MET A 475 20.44 38.35 -18.05
CA MET A 475 19.89 38.79 -19.33
C MET A 475 18.98 37.73 -19.96
N LYS A 476 19.36 36.45 -19.87
CA LYS A 476 18.55 35.36 -20.40
C LYS A 476 17.22 35.17 -19.64
N LEU A 477 17.20 35.31 -18.33
CA LEU A 477 15.95 35.28 -17.56
C LEU A 477 15.02 36.45 -17.93
N VAL A 478 15.60 37.62 -18.20
CA VAL A 478 14.86 38.80 -18.66
C VAL A 478 14.34 38.64 -20.10
N ASN A 479 15.02 37.86 -20.95
CA ASN A 479 14.47 37.44 -22.25
C ASN A 479 13.24 36.55 -22.07
N PHE A 480 13.27 35.56 -21.18
CA PHE A 480 12.08 34.74 -20.91
C PHE A 480 10.92 35.58 -20.38
N ALA A 481 11.20 36.57 -19.53
CA ALA A 481 10.19 37.52 -19.08
C ALA A 481 9.54 38.34 -20.22
N SER A 482 10.22 38.49 -21.36
CA SER A 482 9.63 39.14 -22.55
C SER A 482 8.64 38.26 -23.32
N LEU A 483 8.66 36.94 -23.06
CA LEU A 483 7.74 35.97 -23.64
C LEU A 483 6.49 35.73 -22.76
N ASP A 484 6.53 36.18 -21.50
CA ASP A 484 5.44 36.01 -20.53
C ASP A 484 4.29 37.01 -20.79
N PRO A 485 3.07 36.55 -21.14
CA PRO A 485 1.91 37.41 -21.35
C PRO A 485 1.53 38.23 -20.10
N ALA A 486 1.72 37.70 -18.90
CA ALA A 486 1.40 38.39 -17.66
C ALA A 486 2.37 39.56 -17.40
N ILE A 487 3.63 39.44 -17.80
CA ILE A 487 4.61 40.52 -17.70
C ILE A 487 4.36 41.57 -18.78
N THR A 488 4.26 41.14 -20.04
CA THR A 488 4.09 42.05 -21.18
C THR A 488 2.77 42.83 -21.12
N GLY A 489 1.70 42.23 -20.59
CA GLY A 489 0.41 42.87 -20.35
C GLY A 489 0.43 44.02 -19.32
N THR A 490 1.43 44.07 -18.43
CA THR A 490 1.58 45.16 -17.44
C THR A 490 2.31 46.40 -17.98
N GLY A 491 2.70 46.41 -19.27
CA GLY A 491 3.51 47.46 -19.88
C GLY A 491 5.01 47.38 -19.58
N ARG A 492 5.44 46.39 -18.79
CA ARG A 492 6.85 46.06 -18.54
C ARG A 492 7.42 45.37 -19.78
N ARG A 493 8.58 45.83 -20.26
CA ARG A 493 9.30 45.22 -21.40
C ARG A 493 10.57 44.54 -20.90
N GLY A 494 10.73 43.26 -21.22
CA GLY A 494 12.02 42.57 -21.09
C GLY A 494 13.04 43.06 -22.14
N LEU A 495 14.20 42.41 -22.19
CA LEU A 495 15.17 42.61 -23.27
C LEU A 495 14.55 42.02 -24.55
N GLY A 496 14.35 42.86 -25.57
CA GLY A 496 13.63 42.49 -26.81
C GLY A 496 14.33 41.47 -27.73
N ASN A 497 15.25 40.68 -27.20
CA ASN A 497 16.16 39.78 -27.94
C ASN A 497 15.93 38.29 -27.58
N ALA A 498 14.69 37.88 -27.28
CA ALA A 498 14.37 36.47 -27.08
C ALA A 498 14.67 35.68 -28.38
N SER A 499 15.59 34.71 -28.28
CA SER A 499 16.04 33.92 -29.42
C SER A 499 14.96 32.93 -29.89
N ALA A 500 15.10 32.39 -31.10
CA ALA A 500 14.22 31.32 -31.58
C ALA A 500 14.22 30.11 -30.63
N LEU A 501 15.39 29.78 -30.05
CA LEU A 501 15.51 28.70 -29.07
C LEU A 501 14.86 29.06 -27.73
N ASP A 502 14.85 30.34 -27.33
CA ASP A 502 14.16 30.80 -26.11
C ASP A 502 12.64 30.56 -26.24
N ARG A 503 12.08 30.78 -27.45
CA ARG A 503 10.66 30.51 -27.75
C ARG A 503 10.32 29.03 -27.79
N ILE A 504 11.19 28.20 -28.37
CA ILE A 504 11.02 26.74 -28.35
C ILE A 504 11.00 26.21 -26.92
N ILE A 505 11.95 26.64 -26.07
CA ILE A 505 11.97 26.26 -24.66
C ILE A 505 10.70 26.74 -23.94
N TRP A 506 10.26 27.98 -24.19
CA TRP A 506 9.02 28.51 -23.64
C TRP A 506 7.82 27.62 -23.99
N GLU A 507 7.66 27.23 -25.25
CA GLU A 507 6.57 26.37 -25.73
C GLU A 507 6.67 24.94 -25.16
N GLU A 508 7.86 24.34 -25.14
CA GLU A 508 8.10 23.00 -24.57
C GLU A 508 7.71 22.94 -23.08
N PHE A 509 8.04 23.97 -22.30
CA PHE A 509 7.63 24.05 -20.88
C PHE A 509 6.13 24.17 -20.68
N HIS A 510 5.44 24.93 -21.52
CA HIS A 510 3.98 25.05 -21.41
C HIS A 510 3.25 23.78 -21.88
N ALA A 511 3.89 22.96 -22.71
CA ALA A 511 3.36 21.68 -23.17
C ALA A 511 3.54 20.52 -22.16
N ASP A 512 4.66 20.48 -21.44
CA ASP A 512 4.98 19.42 -20.46
C ASP A 512 5.72 19.98 -19.22
N TRP A 513 4.96 20.52 -18.28
CA TRP A 513 5.49 21.04 -17.01
C TRP A 513 6.14 19.95 -16.14
N GLU A 514 5.58 18.74 -16.15
CA GLU A 514 6.03 17.67 -15.25
C GLU A 514 7.33 17.02 -15.74
N GLY A 515 7.39 16.61 -17.01
CA GLY A 515 8.58 16.00 -17.58
C GLY A 515 9.77 16.94 -17.58
N LEU A 516 9.55 18.22 -17.88
CA LEU A 516 10.62 19.18 -18.04
C LEU A 516 11.18 19.72 -16.72
N ALA A 517 10.36 19.84 -15.67
CA ALA A 517 10.85 20.16 -14.32
C ALA A 517 11.73 19.03 -13.75
N LEU A 518 11.35 17.77 -13.99
CA LEU A 518 12.15 16.61 -13.59
C LEU A 518 13.48 16.55 -14.35
N GLU A 519 13.45 16.80 -15.67
CA GLU A 519 14.64 16.86 -16.51
C GLU A 519 15.62 17.96 -16.03
N CYS A 520 15.10 19.14 -15.66
CA CYS A 520 15.92 20.23 -15.14
C CYS A 520 16.63 19.88 -13.84
N GLU A 521 15.94 19.19 -12.91
CA GLU A 521 16.57 18.79 -11.65
C GLU A 521 17.65 17.71 -11.89
N GLN A 522 17.38 16.75 -12.78
CA GLN A 522 18.38 15.76 -13.19
C GLN A 522 19.61 16.42 -13.83
N LEU A 523 19.43 17.41 -14.70
CA LEU A 523 20.51 18.20 -15.29
C LEU A 523 21.32 18.94 -14.21
N ARG A 524 20.67 19.55 -13.22
CA ARG A 524 21.36 20.22 -12.11
C ARG A 524 22.17 19.25 -11.26
N GLN A 525 21.62 18.06 -10.95
CA GLN A 525 22.33 17.01 -10.20
C GLN A 525 23.56 16.51 -10.96
N GLN A 526 23.44 16.26 -12.27
CA GLN A 526 24.56 15.82 -13.09
C GLN A 526 25.66 16.89 -13.23
N LEU A 527 25.29 18.18 -13.16
CA LEU A 527 26.23 19.32 -13.13
C LEU A 527 26.87 19.55 -11.75
N GLY A 528 26.60 18.69 -10.77
CA GLY A 528 27.20 18.75 -9.43
C GLY A 528 26.52 19.72 -8.47
N ALA A 529 25.29 20.18 -8.75
CA ALA A 529 24.52 21.00 -7.82
C ALA A 529 24.06 20.15 -6.62
N THR A 530 24.20 20.70 -5.41
CA THR A 530 23.60 20.12 -4.21
C THR A 530 22.19 20.71 -4.07
N THR A 531 21.14 19.89 -4.06
CA THR A 531 19.76 20.37 -3.86
C THR A 531 19.57 20.83 -2.41
N ALA A 532 20.02 22.03 -2.08
CA ALA A 532 19.83 22.63 -0.76
C ALA A 532 18.44 23.26 -0.66
N ILE A 533 17.45 22.49 -0.19
CA ILE A 533 16.16 23.04 0.24
C ILE A 533 16.40 23.77 1.58
N SER A 534 15.82 24.96 1.76
CA SER A 534 15.95 25.68 3.02
C SER A 534 15.27 24.89 4.15
N ALA A 535 15.81 24.92 5.37
CA ALA A 535 15.20 24.20 6.51
C ALA A 535 13.75 24.66 6.80
N GLU A 536 13.43 25.92 6.45
CA GLU A 536 12.10 26.49 6.57
C GLU A 536 11.14 25.92 5.53
N ASP A 537 11.57 25.83 4.27
CA ASP A 537 10.78 25.20 3.20
C ASP A 537 10.61 23.70 3.44
N GLU A 538 11.64 23.02 3.97
CA GLU A 538 11.59 21.61 4.32
C GLU A 538 10.53 21.33 5.39
N GLN A 539 10.49 22.12 6.47
CA GLN A 539 9.45 22.01 7.50
C GLN A 539 8.04 22.30 6.99
N VAL A 540 7.89 23.24 6.04
CA VAL A 540 6.57 23.57 5.48
C VAL A 540 6.12 22.49 4.50
N LEU A 541 7.01 21.99 3.63
CA LEU A 541 6.73 20.86 2.73
C LEU A 541 6.37 19.60 3.52
N GLU A 542 7.08 19.30 4.61
CA GLU A 542 6.79 18.19 5.51
C GLU A 542 5.38 18.28 6.14
N ARG A 543 4.91 19.49 6.45
CA ARG A 543 3.55 19.72 7.00
C ARG A 543 2.46 19.73 5.93
N LEU A 544 2.76 20.19 4.72
CA LEU A 544 1.82 20.25 3.59
C LEU A 544 1.59 18.88 2.93
N LEU A 545 2.55 17.96 3.06
CA LEU A 545 2.42 16.56 2.66
C LEU A 545 1.40 15.76 3.51
N ILE A 546 0.71 16.41 4.46
CA ILE A 546 -0.37 15.77 5.24
C ILE A 546 -1.73 16.29 4.77
N PRO A 547 -2.37 15.51 3.89
CA PRO A 547 -3.67 14.98 4.27
C PRO A 547 -3.76 13.47 4.01
N GLY A 548 -3.83 12.71 5.12
CA GLY A 548 -4.69 11.54 5.22
C GLY A 548 -4.34 10.32 4.37
N ASP A 549 -3.12 9.82 4.46
CA ASP A 549 -2.84 8.37 4.49
C ASP A 549 -1.34 8.19 4.79
N TYR A 550 -1.01 7.56 5.91
CA TYR A 550 0.38 7.23 6.23
C TYR A 550 0.78 5.99 5.42
N THR A 551 1.01 6.19 4.13
CA THR A 551 1.59 5.20 3.22
C THR A 551 3.06 5.55 3.00
N GLY A 552 3.95 4.61 3.30
CA GLY A 552 5.39 4.78 3.09
C GLY A 552 5.70 5.05 1.62
N GLU A 553 5.93 6.30 1.25
CA GLU A 553 6.55 6.66 -0.02
C GLU A 553 8.07 6.33 0.07
N THR A 554 8.67 5.73 -0.98
CA THR A 554 10.13 5.45 -1.04
C THR A 554 10.91 6.75 -0.80
N ARG A 555 12.07 6.75 -0.13
CA ARG A 555 12.93 7.96 -0.03
C ARG A 555 13.12 8.67 -1.38
N ARG A 556 13.19 7.94 -2.51
CA ARG A 556 13.26 8.51 -3.86
C ARG A 556 11.93 9.10 -4.36
N VAL A 557 10.81 8.43 -4.15
CA VAL A 557 9.46 8.97 -4.48
C VAL A 557 9.16 10.18 -3.61
N VAL A 558 9.46 10.11 -2.32
CA VAL A 558 9.42 11.24 -1.38
C VAL A 558 10.34 12.36 -1.85
N THR A 559 11.58 12.07 -2.26
CA THR A 559 12.51 13.10 -2.75
C THR A 559 12.03 13.69 -4.07
N GLU A 560 11.59 12.90 -5.04
CA GLU A 560 11.04 13.35 -6.33
C GLU A 560 9.75 14.15 -6.13
N GLN A 561 8.85 13.69 -5.26
CA GLN A 561 7.61 14.38 -4.89
C GLN A 561 7.90 15.66 -4.11
N ARG A 562 8.88 15.67 -3.20
CA ARG A 562 9.37 16.87 -2.50
C ARG A 562 9.97 17.86 -3.49
N ILE A 563 10.78 17.41 -4.45
CA ILE A 563 11.35 18.25 -5.51
C ILE A 563 10.22 18.86 -6.35
N LYS A 564 9.27 18.03 -6.79
CA LYS A 564 8.09 18.42 -7.58
C LYS A 564 7.25 19.46 -6.83
N GLN A 565 6.88 19.19 -5.57
CA GLN A 565 6.11 20.12 -4.75
C GLN A 565 6.89 21.38 -4.37
N HIS A 566 8.19 21.26 -4.13
CA HIS A 566 9.07 22.40 -3.87
C HIS A 566 9.14 23.34 -5.07
N PHE A 567 9.32 22.80 -6.29
CA PHE A 567 9.27 23.59 -7.52
C PHE A 567 7.93 24.33 -7.64
N PHE A 568 6.81 23.61 -7.56
CA PHE A 568 5.47 24.21 -7.67
C PHE A 568 5.25 25.30 -6.62
N ARG A 569 5.58 25.01 -5.36
CA ARG A 569 5.48 25.98 -4.25
C ARG A 569 6.28 27.24 -4.53
N ARG A 570 7.56 27.11 -4.90
CA ARG A 570 8.42 28.27 -5.21
C ARG A 570 7.90 29.06 -6.40
N ALA A 571 7.44 28.38 -7.45
CA ALA A 571 6.88 29.04 -8.63
C ALA A 571 5.65 29.88 -8.27
N VAL A 572 4.66 29.29 -7.59
CA VAL A 572 3.43 29.97 -7.16
C VAL A 572 3.73 31.13 -6.21
N LEU A 573 4.45 30.88 -5.11
CA LEU A 573 4.72 31.94 -4.12
C LEU A 573 5.50 33.10 -4.74
N SER A 574 6.52 32.81 -5.57
CA SER A 574 7.28 33.88 -6.22
C SER A 574 6.42 34.71 -7.18
N SER A 575 5.40 34.10 -7.78
CA SER A 575 4.46 34.80 -8.66
C SER A 575 3.54 35.77 -7.92
N TYR A 576 3.14 35.42 -6.70
CA TYR A 576 2.32 36.26 -5.82
C TYR A 576 3.16 37.12 -4.86
N ARG A 577 4.46 37.32 -5.14
CA ARG A 577 5.38 38.10 -4.28
C ARG A 577 5.44 37.61 -2.82
N GLY A 578 5.15 36.33 -2.59
CA GLY A 578 5.07 35.72 -1.26
C GLY A 578 3.92 36.28 -0.43
N ARG A 579 2.78 36.59 -1.05
CA ARG A 579 1.57 37.08 -0.35
C ARG A 579 0.35 36.26 -0.70
N CYS A 580 -0.56 36.06 0.25
CA CYS A 580 -1.85 35.47 -0.01
C CYS A 580 -2.66 36.37 -0.94
N CYS A 581 -3.18 35.83 -2.05
CA CYS A 581 -3.92 36.61 -3.03
C CYS A 581 -5.28 37.13 -2.53
N MET A 582 -5.81 36.59 -1.43
CA MET A 582 -7.09 37.01 -0.85
C MET A 582 -6.95 37.96 0.35
N SER A 583 -5.96 37.75 1.23
CA SER A 583 -5.78 38.58 2.44
C SER A 583 -4.54 39.49 2.41
N GLY A 584 -3.64 39.28 1.46
CA GLY A 584 -2.34 39.96 1.43
C GLY A 584 -1.35 39.53 2.52
N LEU A 585 -1.68 38.49 3.31
CA LEU A 585 -0.79 37.90 4.32
C LEU A 585 0.57 37.54 3.71
N SER A 586 1.68 37.97 4.32
CA SER A 586 3.03 37.79 3.76
C SER A 586 3.97 36.96 4.64
N GLU A 587 3.45 36.30 5.67
CA GLU A 587 4.22 35.39 6.53
C GLU A 587 4.38 34.03 5.83
N PRO A 588 5.59 33.65 5.35
CA PRO A 588 5.77 32.47 4.50
C PRO A 588 5.31 31.15 5.13
N ARG A 589 5.40 31.04 6.47
CA ARG A 589 4.99 29.85 7.22
C ARG A 589 3.48 29.62 7.23
N LEU A 590 2.70 30.65 6.92
CA LEU A 590 1.24 30.62 6.86
C LEU A 590 0.71 30.56 5.42
N LEU A 591 1.60 30.54 4.42
CA LEU A 591 1.26 30.52 3.01
C LEU A 591 1.33 29.11 2.42
N ILE A 592 0.33 28.80 1.61
CA ILE A 592 0.16 27.53 0.90
C ILE A 592 0.09 27.84 -0.60
N ALA A 593 0.82 27.06 -1.39
CA ALA A 593 0.61 27.01 -2.83
C ALA A 593 -0.53 26.02 -3.08
N SER A 594 -1.75 26.55 -3.11
CA SER A 594 -2.98 25.77 -3.26
C SER A 594 -3.20 25.44 -4.73
N HIS A 595 -3.66 24.22 -5.00
CA HIS A 595 -4.02 23.80 -6.36
C HIS A 595 -5.47 24.14 -6.66
N ILE A 596 -5.73 24.80 -7.80
CA ILE A 596 -7.10 25.10 -8.23
C ILE A 596 -7.84 23.81 -8.56
N VAL A 597 -7.25 22.97 -9.41
CA VAL A 597 -7.68 21.58 -9.61
C VAL A 597 -6.80 20.67 -8.75
N PRO A 598 -7.38 19.85 -7.83
CA PRO A 598 -6.61 19.04 -6.90
C PRO A 598 -5.51 18.19 -7.55
N TRP A 599 -4.36 18.10 -6.88
CA TRP A 599 -3.18 17.35 -7.33
C TRP A 599 -3.46 15.91 -7.78
N SER A 600 -4.42 15.23 -7.14
CA SER A 600 -4.80 13.85 -7.47
C SER A 600 -5.59 13.71 -8.78
N LYS A 601 -6.24 14.78 -9.25
CA LYS A 601 -7.21 14.76 -10.36
C LYS A 601 -6.63 15.16 -11.71
N ASP A 602 -5.50 15.86 -11.78
CA ASP A 602 -4.91 16.33 -13.03
C ASP A 602 -3.39 16.19 -13.03
N LYS A 603 -2.90 15.03 -13.47
CA LYS A 603 -1.46 14.70 -13.45
C LYS A 603 -0.64 15.66 -14.31
N ALA A 604 -1.13 15.95 -15.52
CA ALA A 604 -0.42 16.79 -16.50
C ALA A 604 -0.17 18.22 -16.01
N ASN A 605 -1.03 18.74 -15.12
CA ASN A 605 -0.96 20.11 -14.62
C ASN A 605 -0.51 20.23 -13.14
N ARG A 606 0.06 19.17 -12.55
CA ARG A 606 0.54 19.19 -11.14
C ARG A 606 1.59 20.26 -10.87
N LEU A 607 2.49 20.46 -11.82
CA LEU A 607 3.58 21.42 -11.73
C LEU A 607 3.31 22.73 -12.49
N ASN A 608 2.14 22.84 -13.13
CA ASN A 608 1.76 24.03 -13.88
C ASN A 608 1.38 25.16 -12.91
N PRO A 609 2.17 26.25 -12.79
CA PRO A 609 1.88 27.31 -11.82
C PRO A 609 0.57 28.06 -12.08
N SER A 610 0.02 28.00 -13.31
CA SER A 610 -1.31 28.53 -13.63
C SER A 610 -2.46 27.70 -13.01
N ASN A 611 -2.18 26.50 -12.49
CA ASN A 611 -3.08 25.74 -11.62
C ASN A 611 -2.89 26.09 -10.13
N GLY A 612 -2.19 27.18 -9.81
CA GLY A 612 -1.79 27.53 -8.45
C GLY A 612 -2.33 28.87 -7.96
N LEU A 613 -2.75 28.91 -6.69
CA LEU A 613 -3.05 30.13 -5.94
C LEU A 613 -2.18 30.20 -4.69
N CYS A 614 -1.62 31.38 -4.39
CA CYS A 614 -0.97 31.61 -3.10
C CYS A 614 -2.04 31.97 -2.06
N LEU A 615 -2.35 31.05 -1.15
CA LEU A 615 -3.40 31.20 -0.15
C LEU A 615 -2.84 31.17 1.27
N SER A 616 -3.56 31.78 2.22
CA SER A 616 -3.31 31.53 3.64
C SER A 616 -3.80 30.12 3.99
N ALA A 617 -3.27 29.50 5.05
CA ALA A 617 -3.70 28.17 5.47
C ALA A 617 -5.22 28.05 5.72
N LEU A 618 -5.87 29.13 6.18
CA LEU A 618 -7.32 29.16 6.34
C LEU A 618 -8.04 29.19 4.99
N HIS A 619 -7.59 30.04 4.08
CA HIS A 619 -8.21 30.20 2.77
C HIS A 619 -8.03 28.96 1.89
N ASP A 620 -6.86 28.35 1.93
CA ASP A 620 -6.58 27.06 1.30
C ASP A 620 -7.59 26.00 1.74
N ARG A 621 -7.75 25.80 3.06
CA ARG A 621 -8.71 24.82 3.59
C ARG A 621 -10.16 25.16 3.26
N ALA A 622 -10.51 26.44 3.19
CA ALA A 622 -11.85 26.85 2.77
C ALA A 622 -12.08 26.59 1.28
N PHE A 623 -11.06 26.85 0.45
CA PHE A 623 -11.09 26.65 -1.01
C PHE A 623 -11.19 25.16 -1.34
N ASP A 624 -10.30 24.32 -0.79
CA ASP A 624 -10.28 22.86 -0.95
C ASP A 624 -11.57 22.16 -0.52
N LYS A 625 -12.28 22.73 0.46
CA LYS A 625 -13.57 22.20 0.94
C LYS A 625 -14.77 22.74 0.17
N GLY A 626 -14.54 23.53 -0.86
CA GLY A 626 -15.60 24.16 -1.65
C GLY A 626 -16.40 25.20 -0.89
N LEU A 627 -15.89 25.68 0.25
CA LEU A 627 -16.54 26.73 1.04
C LEU A 627 -16.34 28.10 0.40
N ILE A 628 -15.25 28.29 -0.34
CA ILE A 628 -14.99 29.45 -1.20
C ILE A 628 -14.48 29.00 -2.58
N SER A 629 -14.67 29.83 -3.60
CA SER A 629 -14.18 29.63 -4.97
C SER A 629 -13.90 30.99 -5.62
N LEU A 630 -13.53 31.01 -6.90
CA LEU A 630 -13.33 32.23 -7.70
C LEU A 630 -14.22 32.21 -8.94
N THR A 631 -14.78 33.36 -9.33
CA THR A 631 -15.45 33.56 -10.62
C THR A 631 -14.45 33.63 -11.78
N GLU A 632 -14.94 33.63 -13.02
CA GLU A 632 -14.12 33.85 -14.22
C GLU A 632 -13.37 35.20 -14.16
N ASP A 633 -13.96 36.24 -13.55
CA ASP A 633 -13.32 37.54 -13.33
C ASP A 633 -12.44 37.60 -12.06
N TRP A 634 -12.02 36.45 -11.52
CA TRP A 634 -11.19 36.31 -10.32
C TRP A 634 -11.76 36.98 -9.06
N ARG A 635 -13.08 36.99 -8.91
CA ARG A 635 -13.75 37.44 -7.67
C ARG A 635 -14.06 36.27 -6.77
N ILE A 636 -13.88 36.46 -5.47
CA ILE A 636 -14.14 35.42 -4.47
C ILE A 636 -15.64 35.20 -4.31
N VAL A 637 -16.05 33.94 -4.30
CA VAL A 637 -17.42 33.50 -3.99
C VAL A 637 -17.37 32.59 -2.79
N VAL A 638 -18.29 32.79 -1.85
CA VAL A 638 -18.46 32.07 -0.60
C VAL A 638 -19.73 31.25 -0.67
N SER A 639 -19.66 29.99 -0.22
CA SER A 639 -20.79 29.06 -0.28
C SER A 639 -22.01 29.52 0.54
N VAL A 640 -23.21 29.14 0.11
CA VAL A 640 -24.49 29.40 0.79
C VAL A 640 -24.47 28.77 2.17
N GLU A 641 -23.85 27.60 2.34
CA GLU A 641 -23.69 26.97 3.65
C GLU A 641 -22.92 27.89 4.60
N LEU A 642 -21.79 28.44 4.16
CA LEU A 642 -20.95 29.30 5.01
C LEU A 642 -21.64 30.64 5.31
N ARG A 643 -22.41 31.19 4.38
CA ARG A 643 -23.24 32.40 4.58
C ARG A 643 -24.30 32.24 5.67
N LYS A 644 -24.83 31.02 5.86
CA LYS A 644 -25.85 30.72 6.87
C LYS A 644 -25.29 30.53 8.28
N ARG A 645 -23.96 30.43 8.45
CA ARG A 645 -23.34 30.22 9.76
C ARG A 645 -23.36 31.52 10.56
N GLU A 646 -23.88 31.46 11.78
CA GLU A 646 -23.97 32.63 12.66
C GLU A 646 -22.70 32.93 13.46
N GLU A 647 -21.66 32.10 13.31
CA GLU A 647 -20.41 32.20 14.05
C GLU A 647 -19.67 33.52 13.80
N THR A 648 -19.23 34.16 14.88
CA THR A 648 -18.55 35.47 14.85
C THR A 648 -17.32 35.48 13.95
N PHE A 649 -16.50 34.43 14.00
CA PHE A 649 -15.29 34.33 13.20
C PHE A 649 -15.60 34.29 11.69
N VAL A 650 -16.59 33.50 11.28
CA VAL A 650 -17.02 33.41 9.87
C VAL A 650 -17.49 34.76 9.37
N LYS A 651 -18.33 35.46 10.15
CA LYS A 651 -18.86 36.79 9.80
C LYS A 651 -17.78 37.86 9.66
N GLN A 652 -16.71 37.79 10.44
CA GLN A 652 -15.65 38.80 10.46
C GLN A 652 -14.48 38.50 9.52
N VAL A 653 -14.23 37.23 9.19
CA VAL A 653 -13.02 36.81 8.47
C VAL A 653 -13.31 36.27 7.07
N LEU A 654 -14.37 35.47 6.89
CA LEU A 654 -14.62 34.76 5.62
C LEU A 654 -15.71 35.44 4.79
N LEU A 655 -16.83 35.85 5.39
CA LEU A 655 -17.90 36.54 4.65
C LEU A 655 -17.47 37.86 4.00
N PRO A 656 -16.59 38.68 4.61
CA PRO A 656 -16.15 39.92 3.97
C PRO A 656 -15.37 39.70 2.67
N LEU A 657 -14.89 38.48 2.38
CA LEU A 657 -14.18 38.15 1.15
C LEU A 657 -15.11 38.10 -0.06
N GLU A 658 -16.41 37.83 0.12
CA GLU A 658 -17.39 37.72 -0.97
C GLU A 658 -17.31 38.94 -1.91
N GLY A 659 -17.15 38.67 -3.21
CA GLY A 659 -17.10 39.68 -4.26
C GLY A 659 -15.79 40.45 -4.37
N GLN A 660 -14.85 40.29 -3.43
CA GLN A 660 -13.53 40.91 -3.53
C GLN A 660 -12.72 40.29 -4.67
N GLN A 661 -11.92 41.11 -5.34
CA GLN A 661 -10.99 40.65 -6.37
C GLN A 661 -9.69 40.19 -5.73
N ILE A 662 -9.17 39.03 -6.13
CA ILE A 662 -7.86 38.59 -5.65
C ILE A 662 -6.73 39.45 -6.22
N GLU A 663 -5.63 39.56 -5.49
CA GLU A 663 -4.37 40.07 -6.02
C GLU A 663 -3.85 39.10 -7.07
N LEU A 664 -3.83 39.52 -8.34
CA LEU A 664 -3.35 38.69 -9.44
C LEU A 664 -1.83 38.50 -9.37
N PRO A 665 -1.32 37.33 -9.79
CA PRO A 665 0.11 37.08 -9.78
C PRO A 665 0.84 37.90 -10.85
N GLU A 666 2.13 38.18 -10.65
CA GLU A 666 2.95 38.88 -11.63
C GLU A 666 3.26 38.03 -12.87
N ARG A 667 3.13 36.70 -12.75
CA ARG A 667 3.40 35.69 -13.78
C ARG A 667 2.39 34.55 -13.68
N PHE A 668 2.29 33.70 -14.70
CA PHE A 668 1.45 32.48 -14.64
C PHE A 668 0.03 32.75 -14.12
N LEU A 669 -0.75 33.55 -14.86
CA LEU A 669 -2.14 33.83 -14.51
C LEU A 669 -2.93 32.51 -14.32
N PRO A 670 -3.83 32.44 -13.32
CA PRO A 670 -4.71 31.29 -13.15
C PRO A 670 -5.52 31.01 -14.41
N ASP A 671 -5.45 29.79 -14.94
CA ASP A 671 -6.20 29.41 -16.14
C ASP A 671 -7.70 29.32 -15.81
N HIS A 672 -8.54 29.96 -16.63
CA HIS A 672 -10.00 29.91 -16.49
C HIS A 672 -10.54 28.48 -16.52
N ALA A 673 -9.93 27.58 -17.30
CA ALA A 673 -10.35 26.19 -17.37
C ALA A 673 -10.22 25.48 -16.01
N PHE A 674 -9.18 25.79 -15.22
CA PHE A 674 -9.03 25.25 -13.88
C PHE A 674 -10.07 25.81 -12.91
N LEU A 675 -10.36 27.11 -12.99
CA LEU A 675 -11.37 27.76 -12.16
C LEU A 675 -12.76 27.16 -12.41
N VAL A 676 -13.13 26.96 -13.67
CA VAL A 676 -14.40 26.31 -14.06
C VAL A 676 -14.48 24.90 -13.49
N ARG A 677 -13.39 24.11 -13.60
CA ARG A 677 -13.36 22.76 -13.01
C ARG A 677 -13.47 22.77 -11.49
N HIS A 678 -12.80 23.70 -10.80
CA HIS A 678 -12.96 23.84 -9.35
C HIS A 678 -14.40 24.18 -8.97
N GLN A 679 -15.01 25.12 -9.68
CA GLN A 679 -16.42 25.46 -9.49
C GLN A 679 -17.35 24.28 -9.71
N GLN A 680 -17.11 23.43 -10.71
CA GLN A 680 -17.99 22.29 -11.00
C GLN A 680 -17.77 21.11 -10.05
N GLU A 681 -16.52 20.80 -9.73
CA GLU A 681 -16.13 19.55 -9.07
C GLU A 681 -15.91 19.67 -7.55
N VAL A 682 -15.68 20.89 -7.03
CA VAL A 682 -15.25 21.12 -5.64
C VAL A 682 -16.16 22.10 -4.91
N PHE A 683 -16.53 23.22 -5.53
CA PHE A 683 -17.36 24.23 -4.89
C PHE A 683 -18.74 23.68 -4.52
N LEU A 684 -19.19 23.92 -3.27
CA LEU A 684 -20.38 23.25 -2.73
C LEU A 684 -21.69 23.67 -3.41
N ASP A 685 -21.77 24.89 -3.92
CA ASP A 685 -22.99 25.41 -4.54
C ASP A 685 -23.02 25.21 -6.07
N SER A 686 -22.18 24.31 -6.60
CA SER A 686 -22.06 24.01 -8.02
C SER A 686 -23.32 23.42 -8.67
N LEU A 687 -24.36 23.16 -7.87
CA LEU A 687 -25.63 22.58 -8.27
C LEU A 687 -26.80 23.42 -7.75
N SER A 688 -26.96 24.62 -8.30
CA SER A 688 -28.20 25.40 -8.19
C SER A 688 -28.35 26.32 -9.42
N THR A 689 -28.47 25.72 -10.59
CA THR A 689 -29.30 26.25 -11.70
C THR A 689 -30.19 25.16 -12.23
#